data_AF-A0A7W0WXD4-F1
#
_entry.id   AF-A0A7W0WXD4-F1
#
_cell.length_a   1.000
_cell.length_b   1.000
_cell.length_c   1.000
_cell.angle_alpha   90.00
_cell.angle_beta   90.00
_cell.angle_gamma   90.00
#
_symmetry.space_group_name_H-M   'P 1'
#
loop_
_entity.id
_entity.type
_entity.pdbx_description
1 polymer ?
#
loop_
_entity_poly.entity_id
_entity_poly.type
_entity_poly.pdbx_seq_one_letter_code
_entity_poly.pdbx_strand_id
1 'polypeptide(L)'
;MIPAEGNTPKLTIEKFADGAIACLKFIGTIDEAFEGKKLGTSTAGEVLVVDLGAVKKISSFGIREWVDFISTASKQVRSVVLIECAPKVVDQLNMVANFAGTGRVFSFYAPFKCDYCDSEHRVILQVDKDLETLKSMKLADRPCPSCKEAMYFDEDGATFFSYVLGQPRFELEPEVANFLASKLNYVVSDLNRKLRIDKLIDGTTTYLRLVGDLERGFPREKLAEGLEGTVIVDLVSVGRIEPAGAAEWRGFVQMASPLVENLYLANAPPAFLEKLASKEDLGAKAQVVTLTLPYSCNSCGTTQGQTIDVAEHYDVLKFATAPELRCTACSQALQCVAGETLMALLPALPKPAVNPQLLKSIGMLRERAQVAPKRPSLKSSEQPPIAAQPRASWVVPFLASLLAVVLVAGGYLAYQRFAKSNDSTSAAGKIVNRSAETRPAWIVADAPGTAACTDTPDKGISCVGISTLSARQDDADDESTDAAYEAVANAIAVRMTDAKWKAAVPAIYASSRSAKLDNLDRAPDLTSARRDVREARHAVAVALRASGGSAIPATPTGRYWEELDGGSGKRYLSFAQITIGATELAKLVDAYTASGSALGATVVPAFPLVAWRYPKVERGAIVTALASGPIQQAGVAEGYVVLSISGRDVTDGPSFAKLASDEHAALAQHGGSLRFKVQTPDPAPREFVSKVAATVPETHEGSGKRPGKPGNSKSGTGNVNVWDKFERSPKASRDDPNQ
;
A
#
# COMPACT_ATOMS: atom_id res chain seq x y z
N MET A 1 -26.56 -30.63 4.70
CA MET A 1 -26.29 -29.79 5.88
C MET A 1 -25.61 -28.53 5.40
N ILE A 2 -26.30 -27.39 5.50
CA ILE A 2 -25.75 -26.06 5.21
C ILE A 2 -25.04 -25.60 6.49
N PRO A 3 -23.78 -25.14 6.47
CA PRO A 3 -23.13 -24.66 7.68
C PRO A 3 -23.76 -23.34 8.12
N ALA A 4 -24.03 -23.21 9.41
CA ALA A 4 -24.63 -22.04 10.03
C ALA A 4 -23.74 -20.79 9.93
N GLU A 5 -24.34 -19.65 9.61
CA GLU A 5 -23.71 -18.33 9.61
C GLU A 5 -23.23 -17.97 11.02
N GLY A 6 -21.91 -17.75 11.16
CA GLY A 6 -21.30 -17.27 12.39
C GLY A 6 -21.72 -15.84 12.73
N ASN A 7 -22.13 -15.66 13.98
CA ASN A 7 -22.57 -14.42 14.64
C ASN A 7 -21.67 -13.21 14.29
N THR A 8 -22.22 -12.24 13.56
CA THR A 8 -21.51 -10.99 13.20
C THR A 8 -21.59 -10.01 14.37
N PRO A 9 -20.50 -9.33 14.79
CA PRO A 9 -20.52 -8.44 15.96
C PRO A 9 -21.45 -7.22 15.77
N LYS A 10 -22.28 -6.97 16.78
CA LYS A 10 -23.25 -5.85 16.87
C LYS A 10 -22.55 -4.48 16.82
N LEU A 11 -23.15 -3.50 16.13
CA LEU A 11 -22.65 -2.12 16.08
C LEU A 11 -22.53 -1.51 17.47
N THR A 12 -21.37 -0.93 17.78
CA THR A 12 -21.12 -0.13 18.98
C THR A 12 -20.72 1.28 18.56
N ILE A 13 -21.24 2.29 19.26
CA ILE A 13 -20.97 3.71 18.95
C ILE A 13 -20.47 4.38 20.22
N GLU A 14 -19.20 4.76 20.23
CA GLU A 14 -18.58 5.54 21.31
C GLU A 14 -18.76 7.04 21.03
N LYS A 15 -19.06 7.81 22.08
CA LYS A 15 -19.33 9.24 21.98
C LYS A 15 -18.36 10.02 22.85
N PHE A 16 -17.60 10.93 22.25
CA PHE A 16 -16.70 11.84 22.92
C PHE A 16 -17.11 13.27 22.62
N ALA A 17 -16.93 14.20 23.54
CA ALA A 17 -17.14 15.62 23.27
C ALA A 17 -16.12 16.46 24.01
N ASP A 18 -15.61 17.50 23.34
CA ASP A 18 -14.75 18.51 23.96
C ASP A 18 -15.07 19.90 23.40
N GLY A 19 -15.65 20.74 24.26
CA GLY A 19 -16.16 22.05 23.88
C GLY A 19 -17.21 21.97 22.78
N ALA A 20 -16.97 22.68 21.67
CA ALA A 20 -17.87 22.72 20.51
C ALA A 20 -17.72 21.51 19.56
N ILE A 21 -16.81 20.58 19.84
CA ILE A 21 -16.50 19.44 18.97
C ILE A 21 -17.06 18.16 19.60
N ALA A 22 -17.93 17.46 18.86
CA ALA A 22 -18.37 16.12 19.20
C ALA A 22 -17.71 15.11 18.27
N CYS A 23 -17.34 13.94 18.79
CA CYS A 23 -16.81 12.83 18.04
C CYS A 23 -17.64 11.56 18.26
N LEU A 24 -18.03 10.92 17.16
CA LEU A 24 -18.72 9.64 17.15
C LEU A 24 -17.83 8.58 16.50
N LYS A 25 -17.50 7.52 17.23
CA LYS A 25 -16.69 6.41 16.73
C LYS A 25 -17.54 5.17 16.52
N PHE A 26 -17.56 4.67 15.29
CA PHE A 26 -18.35 3.52 14.88
C PHE A 26 -17.49 2.26 14.85
N ILE A 27 -17.93 1.23 15.59
CA ILE A 27 -17.19 -0.04 15.76
C ILE A 27 -18.12 -1.20 15.41
N GLY A 28 -17.79 -1.99 14.39
CA GLY A 28 -18.56 -3.19 14.00
C GLY A 28 -19.30 -3.04 12.68
N THR A 29 -20.49 -3.64 12.57
CA THR A 29 -21.28 -3.71 11.33
C THR A 29 -22.43 -2.71 11.35
N ILE A 30 -22.55 -1.88 10.31
CA ILE A 30 -23.69 -0.98 10.12
C ILE A 30 -24.77 -1.73 9.34
N ASP A 31 -25.86 -2.10 9.99
CA ASP A 31 -26.96 -2.89 9.43
C ASP A 31 -28.33 -2.29 9.80
N GLU A 32 -29.41 -3.05 9.59
CA GLU A 32 -30.77 -2.65 9.93
C GLU A 32 -31.04 -2.38 11.42
N ALA A 33 -30.18 -2.83 12.33
CA ALA A 33 -30.32 -2.55 13.75
C ALA A 33 -29.79 -1.16 14.12
N PHE A 34 -29.14 -0.46 13.19
CA PHE A 34 -28.66 0.90 13.39
C PHE A 34 -29.82 1.91 13.31
N GLU A 35 -30.15 2.58 14.42
CA GLU A 35 -31.16 3.65 14.47
C GLU A 35 -30.56 5.01 14.07
N GLY A 36 -30.28 5.22 12.79
CA GLY A 36 -29.47 6.34 12.32
C GLY A 36 -30.09 7.72 12.56
N LYS A 37 -31.39 7.85 12.29
CA LYS A 37 -32.13 9.10 12.47
C LYS A 37 -32.15 9.58 13.93
N LYS A 38 -32.28 8.65 14.88
CA LYS A 38 -32.29 8.94 16.32
C LYS A 38 -30.93 9.43 16.79
N LEU A 39 -29.86 8.78 16.33
CA LEU A 39 -28.50 9.22 16.62
C LEU A 39 -28.23 10.62 16.05
N GLY A 40 -28.62 10.87 14.80
CA GLY A 40 -28.42 12.15 14.14
C GLY A 40 -29.10 13.29 14.89
N THR A 41 -30.32 13.05 15.39
CA THR A 41 -31.07 14.02 16.23
C THR A 41 -30.40 14.27 17.58
N SER A 42 -29.68 13.28 18.14
CA SER A 42 -28.97 13.39 19.41
C SER A 42 -27.58 14.04 19.30
N THR A 43 -27.18 14.46 18.10
CA THR A 43 -25.86 15.05 17.88
C THR A 43 -25.84 16.49 18.37
N ALA A 44 -24.88 16.83 19.22
CA ALA A 44 -24.70 18.17 19.80
C ALA A 44 -23.28 18.69 19.49
N GLY A 45 -23.11 20.01 19.42
CA GLY A 45 -21.84 20.67 19.08
C GLY A 45 -21.90 21.43 17.75
N GLU A 46 -20.89 22.27 17.49
CA GLU A 46 -20.75 22.96 16.21
C GLU A 46 -20.06 22.10 15.14
N VAL A 47 -19.11 21.26 15.55
CA VAL A 47 -18.34 20.39 14.66
C VAL A 47 -18.54 18.94 15.06
N LEU A 48 -18.92 18.10 14.09
CA LEU A 48 -19.01 16.66 14.26
C LEU A 48 -17.84 15.95 13.58
N VAL A 49 -17.04 15.25 14.37
CA VAL A 49 -16.01 14.32 13.89
C VAL A 49 -16.59 12.91 13.88
N VAL A 50 -16.49 12.21 12.75
CA VAL A 50 -17.00 10.84 12.62
C VAL A 50 -15.84 9.89 12.34
N ASP A 51 -15.49 9.07 13.32
CA ASP A 51 -14.45 8.04 13.22
C ASP A 51 -15.04 6.73 12.70
N LEU A 52 -14.51 6.29 11.56
CA LEU A 52 -14.98 5.15 10.80
C LEU A 52 -13.93 4.04 10.64
N GLY A 53 -12.84 4.09 11.43
CA GLY A 53 -11.72 3.15 11.31
C GLY A 53 -12.04 1.72 11.74
N ALA A 54 -13.06 1.55 12.58
CA ALA A 54 -13.47 0.27 13.13
C ALA A 54 -14.76 -0.29 12.50
N VAL A 55 -15.26 0.34 11.42
CA VAL A 55 -16.37 -0.19 10.62
C VAL A 55 -15.88 -1.39 9.81
N LYS A 56 -16.50 -2.54 10.01
CA LYS A 56 -16.12 -3.81 9.36
C LYS A 56 -16.96 -4.11 8.12
N LYS A 57 -18.26 -3.80 8.17
CA LYS A 57 -19.24 -4.12 7.13
C LYS A 57 -20.39 -3.13 7.16
N ILE A 58 -20.98 -2.90 5.99
CA ILE A 58 -22.19 -2.08 5.82
C ILE A 58 -23.18 -2.89 5.00
N SER A 59 -24.37 -3.16 5.52
CA SER A 59 -25.45 -3.86 4.79
C SER A 59 -26.24 -2.86 3.92
N SER A 60 -26.96 -3.36 2.90
CA SER A 60 -27.81 -2.50 2.06
C SER A 60 -28.92 -1.77 2.84
N PHE A 61 -29.39 -2.36 3.93
CA PHE A 61 -30.31 -1.69 4.86
C PHE A 61 -29.57 -0.65 5.71
N GLY A 62 -28.37 -1.00 6.20
CA GLY A 62 -27.50 -0.09 6.96
C GLY A 62 -27.11 1.17 6.18
N ILE A 63 -26.95 1.09 4.85
CA ILE A 63 -26.71 2.27 3.99
C ILE A 63 -27.83 3.31 4.13
N ARG A 64 -29.09 2.87 4.20
CA ARG A 64 -30.24 3.79 4.33
C ARG A 64 -30.23 4.50 5.68
N GLU A 65 -30.06 3.74 6.76
CA GLU A 65 -29.95 4.30 8.10
C GLU A 65 -28.74 5.23 8.25
N TRP A 66 -27.62 4.90 7.58
CA TRP A 66 -26.46 5.77 7.49
C TRP A 66 -26.74 7.11 6.81
N VAL A 67 -27.42 7.09 5.65
CA VAL A 67 -27.80 8.32 4.94
C VAL A 67 -28.76 9.16 5.79
N ASP A 68 -29.69 8.54 6.50
CA ASP A 68 -30.60 9.23 7.43
C ASP A 68 -29.85 9.86 8.60
N PHE A 69 -28.88 9.14 9.18
CA PHE A 69 -28.00 9.65 10.22
C PHE A 69 -27.23 10.88 9.74
N ILE A 70 -26.47 10.77 8.64
CA ILE A 70 -25.59 11.85 8.19
C ILE A 70 -26.40 13.07 7.74
N SER A 71 -27.54 12.86 7.06
CA SER A 71 -28.44 13.95 6.64
C SER A 71 -29.06 14.67 7.83
N THR A 72 -29.43 13.94 8.90
CA THR A 72 -29.99 14.54 10.11
C THR A 72 -28.93 15.28 10.90
N ALA A 73 -27.76 14.66 11.10
CA ALA A 73 -26.65 15.26 11.84
C ALA A 73 -26.12 16.53 11.14
N SER A 74 -25.96 16.50 9.81
CA SER A 74 -25.55 17.64 8.99
C SER A 74 -26.44 18.89 9.12
N LYS A 75 -27.69 18.74 9.60
CA LYS A 75 -28.60 19.87 9.86
C LYS A 75 -28.43 20.47 11.26
N GLN A 76 -27.87 19.70 12.19
CA GLN A 76 -27.69 20.10 13.59
C GLN A 76 -26.34 20.77 13.84
N VAL A 77 -25.32 20.45 13.02
CA VAL A 77 -23.95 20.93 13.21
C VAL A 77 -23.51 21.83 12.05
N ARG A 78 -22.58 22.76 12.33
CA ARG A 78 -22.00 23.67 11.34
C ARG A 78 -21.10 22.94 10.34
N SER A 79 -20.37 21.92 10.80
CA SER A 79 -19.51 21.11 9.91
C SER A 79 -19.38 19.66 10.36
N VAL A 80 -19.21 18.76 9.39
CA VAL A 80 -18.95 17.34 9.62
C VAL A 80 -17.60 16.97 9.00
N VAL A 81 -16.76 16.27 9.75
CA VAL A 81 -15.43 15.81 9.35
C VAL A 81 -15.36 14.30 9.53
N LEU A 82 -15.13 13.56 8.45
CA LEU A 82 -14.99 12.11 8.48
C LEU A 82 -13.49 11.77 8.60
N ILE A 83 -13.14 10.97 9.60
CA ILE A 83 -11.78 10.50 9.84
C ILE A 83 -11.70 8.98 9.81
N GLU A 84 -10.50 8.46 9.56
CA GLU A 84 -10.22 7.02 9.56
C GLU A 84 -11.17 6.19 8.68
N CYS A 85 -11.71 6.73 7.58
CA CYS A 85 -12.66 5.98 6.74
C CYS A 85 -12.06 4.63 6.31
N ALA A 86 -12.61 3.52 6.82
CA ALA A 86 -12.19 2.18 6.43
C ALA A 86 -12.39 1.96 4.91
N PRO A 87 -11.66 1.02 4.27
CA PRO A 87 -11.78 0.81 2.81
C PRO A 87 -13.24 0.61 2.36
N LYS A 88 -14.03 -0.16 3.13
CA LYS A 88 -15.46 -0.37 2.85
C LYS A 88 -16.31 0.89 2.92
N VAL A 89 -15.92 1.88 3.72
CA VAL A 89 -16.56 3.20 3.78
C VAL A 89 -16.18 4.02 2.55
N VAL A 90 -14.92 3.96 2.11
CA VAL A 90 -14.45 4.59 0.88
C VAL A 90 -15.20 4.04 -0.34
N ASP A 91 -15.41 2.72 -0.40
CA ASP A 91 -16.24 2.08 -1.43
C ASP A 91 -17.65 2.69 -1.47
N GLN A 92 -18.31 2.85 -0.31
CA GLN A 92 -19.65 3.44 -0.25
C GLN A 92 -19.65 4.93 -0.61
N LEU A 93 -18.60 5.69 -0.25
CA LEU A 93 -18.46 7.09 -0.65
C LEU A 93 -18.42 7.23 -2.18
N ASN A 94 -17.73 6.32 -2.87
CA ASN A 94 -17.64 6.31 -4.32
C ASN A 94 -18.93 5.79 -5.01
N MET A 95 -19.67 4.88 -4.37
CA MET A 95 -20.82 4.20 -4.98
C MET A 95 -22.20 4.81 -4.63
N VAL A 96 -22.34 5.42 -3.45
CA VAL A 96 -23.64 5.86 -2.91
C VAL A 96 -23.69 7.38 -2.86
N ALA A 97 -24.67 7.95 -3.59
CA ALA A 97 -24.91 9.39 -3.56
C ALA A 97 -25.21 9.87 -2.13
N ASN A 98 -24.65 11.03 -1.78
CA ASN A 98 -24.87 11.69 -0.49
C ASN A 98 -24.44 10.87 0.75
N PHE A 99 -23.56 9.88 0.58
CA PHE A 99 -23.09 9.03 1.68
C PHE A 99 -22.35 9.82 2.78
N ALA A 100 -21.70 10.94 2.45
CA ALA A 100 -21.08 11.83 3.44
C ALA A 100 -21.98 13.01 3.86
N GLY A 101 -23.17 13.18 3.28
CA GLY A 101 -23.97 14.39 3.49
C GLY A 101 -23.20 15.66 3.09
N THR A 102 -23.14 16.63 4.02
CA THR A 102 -22.29 17.83 3.91
C THR A 102 -20.87 17.64 4.47
N GLY A 103 -20.55 16.41 4.89
CA GLY A 103 -19.29 16.07 5.52
C GLY A 103 -18.13 16.01 4.55
N ARG A 104 -16.93 16.27 5.08
CA ARG A 104 -15.67 16.25 4.32
C ARG A 104 -14.76 15.16 4.86
N VAL A 105 -14.17 14.38 3.96
CA VAL A 105 -13.23 13.31 4.32
C VAL A 105 -11.87 13.95 4.60
N PHE A 106 -11.41 13.85 5.84
CA PHE A 106 -10.07 14.31 6.22
C PHE A 106 -9.04 13.19 6.05
N SER A 107 -9.44 11.95 6.29
CA SER A 107 -8.53 10.81 6.26
C SER A 107 -9.23 9.48 6.05
N PHE A 108 -8.52 8.53 5.45
CA PHE A 108 -9.06 7.23 5.07
C PHE A 108 -7.96 6.17 4.98
N TYR A 109 -8.36 4.90 5.01
CA TYR A 109 -7.46 3.77 4.89
C TYR A 109 -7.43 3.27 3.45
N ALA A 110 -6.24 3.25 2.87
CA ALA A 110 -5.92 2.57 1.62
C ALA A 110 -5.50 1.11 1.91
N PRO A 111 -6.10 0.10 1.26
CA PRO A 111 -5.69 -1.29 1.41
C PRO A 111 -4.34 -1.53 0.72
N PHE A 112 -3.46 -2.24 1.41
CA PHE A 112 -2.15 -2.66 0.93
C PHE A 112 -2.02 -4.17 1.06
N LYS A 113 -1.40 -4.81 0.07
CA LYS A 113 -1.19 -6.25 0.04
C LYS A 113 0.29 -6.58 -0.09
N CYS A 114 0.75 -7.56 0.69
CA CYS A 114 2.10 -8.10 0.59
C CYS A 114 2.07 -9.48 -0.07
N ASP A 115 2.65 -9.61 -1.25
CA ASP A 115 2.68 -10.90 -1.97
C ASP A 115 3.66 -11.92 -1.36
N TYR A 116 4.57 -11.48 -0.49
CA TYR A 116 5.55 -12.38 0.12
C TYR A 116 4.95 -13.23 1.24
N CYS A 117 4.19 -12.61 2.14
CA CYS A 117 3.57 -13.29 3.27
C CYS A 117 2.03 -13.35 3.18
N ASP A 118 1.47 -12.94 2.04
CA ASP A 118 0.03 -12.88 1.75
C ASP A 118 -0.77 -12.08 2.80
N SER A 119 -0.11 -11.13 3.47
CA SER A 119 -0.73 -10.30 4.50
C SER A 119 -1.37 -9.05 3.89
N GLU A 120 -2.61 -8.79 4.27
CA GLU A 120 -3.29 -7.53 4.00
C GLU A 120 -3.07 -6.54 5.14
N HIS A 121 -2.73 -5.32 4.78
CA HIS A 121 -2.56 -4.20 5.69
C HIS A 121 -3.39 -3.03 5.21
N ARG A 122 -3.69 -2.10 6.11
CA ARG A 122 -4.36 -0.86 5.77
C ARG A 122 -3.47 0.30 6.16
N VAL A 123 -3.27 1.21 5.22
CA VAL A 123 -2.41 2.36 5.35
C VAL A 123 -3.27 3.61 5.43
N ILE A 124 -3.08 4.39 6.48
CA ILE A 124 -3.80 5.65 6.65
C ILE A 124 -3.22 6.72 5.72
N LEU A 125 -4.12 7.42 5.02
CA LEU A 125 -3.83 8.58 4.19
C LEU A 125 -4.63 9.77 4.68
N GLN A 126 -4.02 10.95 4.58
CA GLN A 126 -4.65 12.21 4.92
C GLN A 126 -4.74 13.10 3.69
N VAL A 127 -5.91 13.70 3.50
CA VAL A 127 -6.21 14.45 2.28
C VAL A 127 -5.33 15.69 2.15
N ASP A 128 -5.01 16.36 3.26
CA ASP A 128 -4.17 17.55 3.28
C ASP A 128 -2.68 17.22 3.05
N LYS A 129 -2.17 16.13 3.67
CA LYS A 129 -0.78 15.71 3.58
C LYS A 129 -0.45 15.01 2.27
N ASP A 130 -1.28 14.05 1.90
CA ASP A 130 -1.00 13.13 0.80
C ASP A 130 -1.62 13.62 -0.50
N LEU A 131 -2.15 14.86 -0.58
CA LEU A 131 -2.88 15.38 -1.73
C LEU A 131 -2.16 15.19 -3.06
N GLU A 132 -0.85 15.46 -3.11
CA GLU A 132 -0.06 15.28 -4.33
C GLU A 132 0.11 13.80 -4.70
N THR A 133 0.21 12.91 -3.71
CA THR A 133 0.21 11.46 -3.88
C THR A 133 -1.18 10.91 -4.24
N LEU A 134 -2.26 11.54 -3.77
CA LEU A 134 -3.63 11.19 -4.17
C LEU A 134 -3.88 11.58 -5.63
N LYS A 135 -3.42 12.77 -6.04
CA LYS A 135 -3.53 13.25 -7.43
C LYS A 135 -2.73 12.41 -8.41
N SER A 136 -1.60 11.82 -7.99
CA SER A 136 -0.85 10.90 -8.84
C SER A 136 -1.60 9.58 -9.08
N MET A 137 -2.70 9.34 -8.34
CA MET A 137 -3.50 8.11 -8.35
C MET A 137 -2.67 6.85 -8.08
N LYS A 138 -1.46 7.02 -7.52
CA LYS A 138 -0.49 5.95 -7.27
C LYS A 138 0.17 6.19 -5.93
N LEU A 139 -0.11 5.31 -4.98
CA LEU A 139 0.60 5.28 -3.71
C LEU A 139 1.90 4.50 -3.88
N ALA A 140 2.97 4.99 -3.25
CA ALA A 140 4.23 4.28 -3.22
C ALA A 140 4.13 3.02 -2.33
N ASP A 141 4.82 1.96 -2.74
CA ASP A 141 4.97 0.75 -1.94
C ASP A 141 5.61 1.05 -0.59
N ARG A 142 5.25 0.25 0.39
CA ARG A 142 5.70 0.40 1.77
C ARG A 142 6.24 -0.94 2.28
N PRO A 143 7.18 -0.94 3.23
CA PRO A 143 7.60 -2.19 3.86
C PRO A 143 6.44 -2.78 4.66
N CYS A 144 6.17 -4.07 4.44
CA CYS A 144 5.17 -4.86 5.11
C CYS A 144 5.50 -4.92 6.61
N PRO A 145 4.54 -4.58 7.50
CA PRO A 145 4.72 -4.73 8.94
C PRO A 145 5.13 -6.14 9.37
N SER A 146 4.60 -7.17 8.69
CA SER A 146 4.75 -8.59 9.04
C SER A 146 6.09 -9.20 8.62
N CYS A 147 6.49 -9.05 7.35
CA CYS A 147 7.72 -9.68 6.82
C CYS A 147 8.81 -8.68 6.38
N LYS A 148 8.55 -7.37 6.47
CA LYS A 148 9.43 -6.27 6.03
C LYS A 148 9.65 -6.14 4.52
N GLU A 149 9.20 -7.11 3.72
CA GLU A 149 9.16 -7.02 2.26
C GLU A 149 8.17 -5.98 1.75
N ALA A 150 8.26 -5.56 0.49
CA ALA A 150 7.35 -4.55 -0.05
C ALA A 150 5.87 -5.04 -0.04
N MET A 151 4.97 -4.13 0.32
CA MET A 151 3.52 -4.23 0.11
C MET A 151 3.06 -3.07 -0.77
N TYR A 152 2.12 -3.35 -1.67
CA TYR A 152 1.62 -2.41 -2.67
C TYR A 152 0.16 -2.06 -2.42
N PHE A 153 -0.32 -0.94 -2.95
CA PHE A 153 -1.72 -0.51 -2.87
C PHE A 153 -2.61 -1.38 -3.77
N ASP A 154 -3.59 -2.08 -3.18
CA ASP A 154 -4.34 -3.18 -3.83
C ASP A 154 -5.70 -2.72 -4.42
N GLU A 155 -5.76 -1.49 -4.95
CA GLU A 155 -6.97 -0.90 -5.54
C GLU A 155 -6.63 -0.05 -6.77
N ASP A 156 -7.62 0.23 -7.62
CA ASP A 156 -7.49 1.20 -8.71
C ASP A 156 -7.62 2.63 -8.19
N GLY A 157 -6.53 3.41 -8.25
CA GLY A 157 -6.50 4.77 -7.69
C GLY A 157 -7.49 5.73 -8.33
N ALA A 158 -7.81 5.56 -9.63
CA ALA A 158 -8.77 6.42 -10.31
C ALA A 158 -10.19 6.25 -9.73
N THR A 159 -10.59 5.01 -9.47
CA THR A 159 -11.88 4.69 -8.86
C THR A 159 -11.87 4.99 -7.35
N PHE A 160 -10.84 4.51 -6.65
CA PHE A 160 -10.75 4.57 -5.19
C PHE A 160 -10.64 6.00 -4.65
N PHE A 161 -9.90 6.89 -5.32
CA PHE A 161 -9.73 8.29 -4.88
C PHE A 161 -10.77 9.26 -5.48
N SER A 162 -11.70 8.79 -6.33
CA SER A 162 -12.60 9.66 -7.08
C SER A 162 -13.41 10.62 -6.20
N TYR A 163 -14.04 10.13 -5.13
CA TYR A 163 -14.78 10.97 -4.18
C TYR A 163 -13.86 11.95 -3.45
N VAL A 164 -12.73 11.47 -2.95
CA VAL A 164 -11.79 12.25 -2.13
C VAL A 164 -11.11 13.37 -2.93
N LEU A 165 -10.83 13.14 -4.21
CA LEU A 165 -10.30 14.17 -5.11
C LEU A 165 -11.39 15.12 -5.62
N GLY A 166 -12.65 14.70 -5.62
CA GLY A 166 -13.81 15.49 -6.02
C GLY A 166 -14.29 16.48 -4.97
N GLN A 167 -14.03 16.26 -3.68
CA GLN A 167 -14.42 17.21 -2.64
C GLN A 167 -13.60 18.51 -2.69
N PRO A 168 -14.18 19.66 -2.30
CA PRO A 168 -13.44 20.92 -2.18
C PRO A 168 -12.29 20.79 -1.18
N ARG A 169 -11.16 21.43 -1.50
CA ARG A 169 -10.05 21.52 -0.55
C ARG A 169 -10.50 22.23 0.72
N PHE A 170 -10.12 21.69 1.85
CA PHE A 170 -10.35 22.32 3.14
C PHE A 170 -9.16 22.10 4.05
N GLU A 171 -8.94 23.07 4.93
CA GLU A 171 -8.02 22.95 6.04
C GLU A 171 -8.83 22.68 7.30
N LEU A 172 -8.28 21.85 8.20
CA LEU A 172 -8.90 21.67 9.50
C LEU A 172 -8.82 22.97 10.30
N GLU A 173 -9.92 23.31 10.96
CA GLU A 173 -9.92 24.37 11.95
C GLU A 173 -8.91 24.02 13.07
N PRO A 174 -8.12 24.99 13.58
CA PRO A 174 -7.06 24.71 14.54
C PRO A 174 -7.55 23.96 15.78
N GLU A 175 -8.78 24.24 16.23
CA GLU A 175 -9.41 23.56 17.36
C GLU A 175 -9.69 22.08 17.06
N VAL A 176 -10.13 21.77 15.84
CA VAL A 176 -10.36 20.40 15.37
C VAL A 176 -9.04 19.66 15.19
N ALA A 177 -8.03 20.29 14.61
CA ALA A 177 -6.70 19.69 14.49
C ALA A 177 -6.10 19.36 15.88
N ASN A 178 -6.23 20.28 16.84
CA ASN A 178 -5.81 20.06 18.23
C ASN A 178 -6.61 18.95 18.92
N PHE A 179 -7.92 18.91 18.70
CA PHE A 179 -8.78 17.84 19.21
C PHE A 179 -8.32 16.48 18.68
N LEU A 180 -8.10 16.36 17.37
CA LEU A 180 -7.64 15.13 16.74
C LEU A 180 -6.25 14.71 17.28
N ALA A 181 -5.31 15.65 17.41
CA ALA A 181 -3.97 15.37 17.93
C ALA A 181 -3.97 14.98 19.42
N SER A 182 -4.72 15.69 20.27
CA SER A 182 -4.68 15.52 21.73
C SER A 182 -5.61 14.45 22.29
N LYS A 183 -6.74 14.18 21.63
CA LYS A 183 -7.77 13.23 22.10
C LYS A 183 -7.76 11.92 21.34
N LEU A 184 -7.40 11.96 20.06
CA LEU A 184 -7.41 10.77 19.19
C LEU A 184 -6.00 10.37 18.72
N ASN A 185 -4.94 11.02 19.22
CA ASN A 185 -3.54 10.78 18.83
C ASN A 185 -3.33 10.80 17.30
N TYR A 186 -4.11 11.62 16.59
CA TYR A 186 -4.11 11.68 15.14
C TYR A 186 -2.93 12.47 14.59
N VAL A 187 -2.23 11.93 13.59
CA VAL A 187 -1.00 12.51 13.03
C VAL A 187 -1.34 13.53 11.93
N VAL A 188 -1.93 14.68 12.25
CA VAL A 188 -2.29 15.74 11.26
C VAL A 188 -1.02 16.29 10.54
N SER A 189 -1.13 16.70 9.27
CA SER A 189 -0.02 17.05 8.35
C SER A 189 1.13 17.90 8.91
N ASP A 190 2.31 17.77 8.27
CA ASP A 190 3.57 18.49 8.57
C ASP A 190 3.44 20.03 8.57
N LEU A 191 2.43 20.59 7.89
CA LEU A 191 2.14 22.03 7.89
C LEU A 191 1.60 22.53 9.25
N ASN A 192 1.00 21.63 10.04
CA ASN A 192 0.67 21.88 11.45
C ASN A 192 1.76 21.40 12.43
N ARG A 193 2.83 20.74 11.95
CA ARG A 193 3.94 20.27 12.80
C ARG A 193 5.02 21.31 13.04
N LYS A 194 5.26 22.23 12.08
CA LYS A 194 6.17 23.36 12.33
C LYS A 194 5.60 24.18 13.48
N LEU A 195 6.32 24.19 14.60
CA LEU A 195 5.94 24.95 15.77
C LEU A 195 5.69 26.41 15.40
N ARG A 196 4.45 26.85 15.58
CA ARG A 196 4.05 28.24 15.49
C ARG A 196 3.98 28.83 16.88
N ILE A 197 4.44 30.06 16.99
CA ILE A 197 4.50 30.79 18.24
C ILE A 197 3.78 32.11 18.02
N ASP A 198 2.62 32.27 18.66
CA ASP A 198 1.94 33.56 18.71
C ASP A 198 2.42 34.30 19.96
N LYS A 199 3.07 35.46 19.78
CA LYS A 199 3.54 36.32 20.86
C LYS A 199 2.63 37.54 20.98
N LEU A 200 2.02 37.71 22.15
CA LEU A 200 1.23 38.88 22.51
C LEU A 200 1.90 39.54 23.74
N ILE A 201 2.15 40.83 23.65
CA ILE A 201 2.72 41.62 24.76
C ILE A 201 1.60 42.52 25.28
N ASP A 202 1.34 42.46 26.58
CA ASP A 202 0.36 43.29 27.28
C ASP A 202 0.97 43.86 28.57
N GLY A 203 1.43 45.11 28.52
CA GLY A 203 2.18 45.75 29.61
C GLY A 203 3.46 44.98 29.94
N THR A 204 3.59 44.54 31.20
CA THR A 204 4.72 43.74 31.71
C THR A 204 4.52 42.23 31.52
N THR A 205 3.44 41.81 30.84
CA THR A 205 3.12 40.41 30.61
C THR A 205 3.34 40.04 29.14
N THR A 206 4.13 39.00 28.91
CA THR A 206 4.28 38.38 27.59
C THR A 206 3.54 37.06 27.55
N TYR A 207 2.56 36.93 26.66
CA TYR A 207 1.83 35.70 26.38
C TYR A 207 2.39 35.03 25.13
N LEU A 208 2.81 33.77 25.27
CA LEU A 208 3.34 32.93 24.22
C LEU A 208 2.40 31.74 24.02
N ARG A 209 1.78 31.64 22.86
CA ARG A 209 0.97 30.47 22.50
C ARG A 209 1.78 29.55 21.61
N LEU A 210 2.00 28.32 22.05
CA LEU A 210 2.68 27.30 21.27
C LEU A 210 1.67 26.42 20.56
N VAL A 211 1.80 26.32 19.24
CA VAL A 211 0.90 25.55 18.37
C VAL A 211 1.75 24.64 17.48
N GLY A 212 1.65 23.33 17.68
CA GLY A 212 2.39 22.32 16.91
C GLY A 212 3.28 21.42 17.75
N ASP A 213 4.21 20.72 17.10
CA ASP A 213 5.10 19.74 17.74
C ASP A 213 6.36 20.42 18.31
N LEU A 214 6.85 19.91 19.44
CA LEU A 214 8.16 20.29 19.97
C LEU A 214 9.24 19.39 19.35
N GLU A 215 9.91 19.92 18.33
CA GLU A 215 10.99 19.28 17.56
C GLU A 215 12.31 20.08 17.64
N ARG A 216 13.39 19.59 17.00
CA ARG A 216 14.72 20.24 16.99
C ARG A 216 14.69 21.70 16.51
N GLY A 217 13.69 22.08 15.70
CA GLY A 217 13.54 23.44 15.17
C GLY A 217 13.04 24.49 16.17
N PHE A 218 12.82 24.15 17.45
CA PHE A 218 12.34 25.08 18.47
C PHE A 218 13.29 26.30 18.63
N PRO A 219 12.84 27.54 18.35
CA PRO A 219 13.72 28.71 18.25
C PRO A 219 14.00 29.36 19.61
N ARG A 220 14.61 28.62 20.55
CA ARG A 220 14.79 29.05 21.96
C ARG A 220 15.49 30.40 22.15
N GLU A 221 16.54 30.69 21.37
CA GLU A 221 17.32 31.93 21.48
C GLU A 221 16.48 33.15 21.10
N LYS A 222 15.81 33.08 19.94
CA LYS A 222 14.91 34.13 19.45
C LYS A 222 13.72 34.34 20.37
N LEU A 223 13.25 33.28 21.02
CA LEU A 223 12.10 33.37 21.92
C LEU A 223 12.48 34.00 23.26
N ALA A 224 13.69 33.72 23.77
CA ALA A 224 14.20 34.28 25.01
C ALA A 224 14.58 35.77 24.87
N GLU A 225 14.90 36.23 23.65
CA GLU A 225 15.25 37.62 23.38
C GLU A 225 14.08 38.57 23.71
N GLY A 226 14.36 39.54 24.60
CA GLY A 226 13.39 40.55 25.03
C GLY A 226 12.23 39.98 25.87
N LEU A 227 12.44 38.87 26.57
CA LEU A 227 11.54 38.45 27.65
C LEU A 227 11.90 39.18 28.95
N GLU A 228 10.92 39.84 29.54
CA GLU A 228 11.01 40.54 30.82
C GLU A 228 9.67 40.43 31.55
N GLY A 229 9.65 40.71 32.86
CA GLY A 229 8.43 40.69 33.66
C GLY A 229 7.80 39.31 33.77
N THR A 230 6.49 39.21 33.55
CA THR A 230 5.75 37.93 33.65
C THR A 230 5.59 37.30 32.26
N VAL A 231 6.00 36.05 32.11
CA VAL A 231 5.82 35.29 30.87
C VAL A 231 4.84 34.15 31.08
N ILE A 232 3.84 34.06 30.22
CA ILE A 232 2.82 32.99 30.23
C ILE A 232 3.00 32.19 28.93
N VAL A 233 3.22 30.90 29.05
CA VAL A 233 3.27 29.98 27.90
C VAL A 233 2.01 29.11 27.90
N ASP A 234 1.15 29.29 26.91
CA ASP A 234 -0.04 28.48 26.67
C ASP A 234 0.31 27.26 25.81
N LEU A 235 0.13 26.09 26.42
CA LEU A 235 0.53 24.78 25.90
C LEU A 235 -0.66 23.99 25.34
N VAL A 236 -1.87 24.58 25.29
CA VAL A 236 -3.10 23.86 24.90
C VAL A 236 -3.02 23.22 23.51
N SER A 237 -2.20 23.77 22.62
CA SER A 237 -2.02 23.32 21.23
C SER A 237 -0.66 22.66 20.99
N VAL A 238 0.05 22.27 22.05
CA VAL A 238 1.28 21.49 21.93
C VAL A 238 0.94 20.03 21.69
N GLY A 239 1.44 19.51 20.57
CA GLY A 239 1.23 18.14 20.13
C GLY A 239 2.32 17.19 20.65
N ARG A 240 3.03 16.56 19.71
CA ARG A 240 4.09 15.60 20.01
C ARG A 240 5.33 16.32 20.53
N ILE A 241 6.00 15.67 21.49
CA ILE A 241 7.27 16.13 22.05
C ILE A 241 8.34 15.11 21.72
N GLU A 242 9.26 15.50 20.84
CA GLU A 242 10.44 14.71 20.47
C GLU A 242 11.60 14.94 21.46
N PRO A 243 12.52 13.97 21.62
CA PRO A 243 13.66 14.13 22.52
C PRO A 243 14.52 15.37 22.23
N ALA A 244 14.71 15.70 20.95
CA ALA A 244 15.46 16.88 20.54
C ALA A 244 14.70 18.18 20.90
N GLY A 245 13.40 18.26 20.64
CA GLY A 245 12.59 19.43 21.01
C GLY A 245 12.45 19.59 22.52
N ALA A 246 12.39 18.49 23.28
CA ALA A 246 12.44 18.51 24.72
C ALA A 246 13.75 19.13 25.25
N ALA A 247 14.89 18.82 24.63
CA ALA A 247 16.17 19.44 24.98
C ALA A 247 16.18 20.95 24.67
N GLU A 248 15.61 21.36 23.53
CA GLU A 248 15.50 22.79 23.20
C GLU A 248 14.57 23.55 24.15
N TRP A 249 13.45 22.94 24.57
CA TRP A 249 12.55 23.49 25.58
C TRP A 249 13.26 23.70 26.92
N ARG A 250 14.01 22.70 27.40
CA ARG A 250 14.82 22.83 28.62
C ARG A 250 15.81 23.99 28.51
N GLY A 251 16.49 24.10 27.37
CA GLY A 251 17.40 25.22 27.09
C GLY A 251 16.68 26.58 27.14
N PHE A 252 15.45 26.65 26.62
CA PHE A 252 14.62 27.85 26.73
C PHE A 252 14.27 28.20 28.17
N VAL A 253 13.79 27.25 28.98
CA VAL A 253 13.49 27.50 30.40
C VAL A 253 14.74 27.98 31.14
N GLN A 254 15.90 27.37 30.88
CA GLN A 254 17.18 27.78 31.46
C GLN A 254 17.58 29.22 31.08
N MET A 255 17.38 29.62 29.82
CA MET A 255 17.69 30.98 29.35
C MET A 255 16.68 32.03 29.79
N ALA A 256 15.39 31.69 29.81
CA ALA A 256 14.32 32.64 30.16
C ALA A 256 14.25 32.88 31.68
N SER A 257 14.50 31.86 32.50
CA SER A 257 14.43 31.95 33.96
C SER A 257 15.20 33.13 34.59
N PRO A 258 16.46 33.43 34.22
CA PRO A 258 17.15 34.61 34.76
C PRO A 258 16.59 35.95 34.26
N LEU A 259 15.90 35.99 33.12
CA LEU A 259 15.41 37.21 32.48
C LEU A 259 14.02 37.66 32.96
N VAL A 260 13.21 36.72 33.44
CA VAL A 260 11.80 36.97 33.79
C VAL A 260 11.58 36.98 35.30
N GLU A 261 10.59 37.72 35.78
CA GLU A 261 10.13 37.66 37.16
C GLU A 261 9.38 36.35 37.43
N ASN A 262 8.45 35.99 36.54
CA ASN A 262 7.63 34.79 36.65
C ASN A 262 7.51 34.09 35.29
N LEU A 263 7.55 32.75 35.29
CA LEU A 263 7.29 31.92 34.11
C LEU A 263 6.14 30.96 34.39
N TYR A 264 4.98 31.21 33.81
CA TYR A 264 3.77 30.42 34.01
C TYR A 264 3.47 29.53 32.81
N LEU A 265 3.19 28.26 33.06
CA LEU A 265 2.75 27.30 32.04
C LEU A 265 1.23 27.09 32.20
N ALA A 266 0.47 27.43 31.16
CA ALA A 266 -0.98 27.30 31.12
C ALA A 266 -1.40 26.17 30.18
N ASN A 267 -2.50 25.50 30.53
CA ASN A 267 -3.15 24.44 29.78
C ASN A 267 -2.21 23.29 29.41
N ALA A 268 -1.32 22.90 30.33
CA ALA A 268 -0.35 21.84 30.09
C ALA A 268 -1.04 20.50 29.78
N PRO A 269 -0.85 19.90 28.58
CA PRO A 269 -1.45 18.61 28.25
C PRO A 269 -0.69 17.46 28.95
N PRO A 270 -1.32 16.27 29.12
CA PRO A 270 -0.70 15.10 29.74
C PRO A 270 0.69 14.77 29.20
N ALA A 271 0.85 14.73 27.87
CA ALA A 271 2.12 14.40 27.23
C ALA A 271 3.25 15.40 27.56
N PHE A 272 2.90 16.67 27.82
CA PHE A 272 3.85 17.70 28.25
C PHE A 272 4.24 17.48 29.70
N LEU A 273 3.26 17.25 30.58
CA LEU A 273 3.52 16.99 32.00
C LEU A 273 4.44 15.79 32.20
N GLU A 274 4.17 14.70 31.47
CA GLU A 274 4.94 13.46 31.55
C GLU A 274 6.41 13.60 31.13
N LYS A 275 6.73 14.55 30.25
CA LYS A 275 8.04 14.65 29.62
C LYS A 275 8.86 15.87 30.04
N LEU A 276 8.19 16.95 30.46
CA LEU A 276 8.76 18.29 30.58
C LEU A 276 8.31 19.04 31.85
N ALA A 277 7.63 18.39 32.79
CA ALA A 277 7.23 19.01 34.05
C ALA A 277 7.91 18.40 35.28
N SER A 278 9.05 17.71 35.10
CA SER A 278 9.86 17.31 36.25
C SER A 278 10.47 18.54 36.94
N LYS A 279 10.92 18.37 38.19
CA LYS A 279 11.57 19.44 38.95
C LYS A 279 12.80 20.01 38.22
N GLU A 280 13.53 19.18 37.49
CA GLU A 280 14.68 19.60 36.69
C GLU A 280 14.27 20.38 35.44
N ASP A 281 13.14 20.02 34.82
CA ASP A 281 12.63 20.67 33.61
C ASP A 281 12.05 22.07 33.89
N LEU A 282 11.36 22.22 35.02
CA LEU A 282 10.72 23.49 35.41
C LEU A 282 11.72 24.51 35.98
N GLY A 283 12.88 24.04 36.46
CA GLY A 283 13.86 24.90 37.10
C GLY A 283 13.29 25.63 38.33
N ALA A 284 13.83 26.81 38.63
CA ALA A 284 13.47 27.55 39.85
C ALA A 284 12.24 28.45 39.72
N LYS A 285 11.87 28.86 38.49
CA LYS A 285 10.81 29.87 38.26
C LYS A 285 9.63 29.39 37.42
N ALA A 286 9.73 28.29 36.67
CA ALA A 286 8.60 27.82 35.89
C ALA A 286 7.56 27.15 36.79
N GLN A 287 6.30 27.54 36.63
CA GLN A 287 5.18 27.03 37.44
C GLN A 287 4.01 26.63 36.54
N VAL A 288 3.51 25.41 36.71
CA VAL A 288 2.30 24.95 36.01
C VAL A 288 1.08 25.53 36.72
N VAL A 289 0.34 26.39 36.02
CA VAL A 289 -0.84 27.10 36.56
C VAL A 289 -2.12 26.34 36.28
N THR A 290 -2.29 25.87 35.03
CA THR A 290 -3.40 25.01 34.66
C THR A 290 -2.89 23.82 33.85
N LEU A 291 -3.52 22.66 34.05
CA LEU A 291 -3.22 21.43 33.34
C LEU A 291 -4.48 20.74 32.84
N THR A 292 -4.37 19.82 31.90
CA THR A 292 -5.50 19.04 31.39
C THR A 292 -5.45 17.61 31.90
N LEU A 293 -6.50 17.14 32.60
CA LEU A 293 -6.66 15.74 32.98
C LEU A 293 -7.77 15.06 32.17
N PRO A 294 -7.60 13.79 31.75
CA PRO A 294 -8.64 13.05 31.05
C PRO A 294 -9.71 12.53 32.02
N TYR A 295 -10.99 12.75 31.68
CA TYR A 295 -12.15 12.24 32.43
C TYR A 295 -13.12 11.49 31.52
N SER A 296 -13.80 10.48 32.07
CA SER A 296 -14.89 9.73 31.45
C SER A 296 -16.16 9.79 32.30
N CYS A 297 -17.32 9.91 31.65
CA CYS A 297 -18.61 9.78 32.31
C CYS A 297 -19.17 8.36 32.11
N ASN A 298 -19.34 7.61 33.18
CA ASN A 298 -19.89 6.25 33.12
C ASN A 298 -21.41 6.23 32.82
N SER A 299 -22.11 7.36 32.94
CA SER A 299 -23.55 7.44 32.68
C SER A 299 -23.89 7.68 31.22
N CYS A 300 -23.23 8.63 30.55
CA CYS A 300 -23.52 8.99 29.16
C CYS A 300 -22.42 8.59 28.18
N GLY A 301 -21.31 8.03 28.67
CA GLY A 301 -20.16 7.60 27.87
C GLY A 301 -19.25 8.75 27.43
N THR A 302 -19.57 10.00 27.76
CA THR A 302 -18.77 11.16 27.34
C THR A 302 -17.41 11.17 28.03
N THR A 303 -16.36 11.06 27.22
CA THR A 303 -14.98 11.34 27.62
C THR A 303 -14.63 12.77 27.21
N GLN A 304 -13.90 13.50 28.07
CA GLN A 304 -13.44 14.88 27.85
C GLN A 304 -12.15 15.14 28.65
N GLY A 305 -11.24 15.98 28.15
CA GLY A 305 -10.19 16.52 29.01
C GLY A 305 -10.69 17.74 29.77
N GLN A 306 -10.55 17.73 31.09
CA GLN A 306 -10.92 18.85 31.95
C GLN A 306 -9.68 19.67 32.28
N THR A 307 -9.76 20.99 32.09
CA THR A 307 -8.74 21.92 32.55
C THR A 307 -8.86 22.07 34.07
N ILE A 308 -7.79 21.76 34.77
CA ILE A 308 -7.66 21.81 36.22
C ILE A 308 -6.79 22.99 36.61
N ASP A 309 -7.30 23.81 37.51
CA ASP A 309 -6.50 24.83 38.19
C ASP A 309 -5.64 24.19 39.27
N VAL A 310 -4.31 24.32 39.13
CA VAL A 310 -3.35 23.68 40.05
C VAL A 310 -3.35 24.35 41.41
N ALA A 311 -3.57 25.66 41.50
CA ALA A 311 -3.61 26.39 42.76
C ALA A 311 -4.86 26.06 43.56
N GLU A 312 -6.02 26.04 42.91
CA GLU A 312 -7.32 25.72 43.50
C GLU A 312 -7.38 24.27 43.99
N HIS A 313 -6.88 23.34 43.18
CA HIS A 313 -6.95 21.92 43.47
C HIS A 313 -5.66 21.33 44.07
N TYR A 314 -4.72 22.17 44.51
CA TYR A 314 -3.42 21.72 45.02
C TYR A 314 -3.52 20.66 46.12
N ASP A 315 -4.49 20.82 47.03
CA ASP A 315 -4.65 19.94 48.19
C ASP A 315 -5.07 18.52 47.86
N VAL A 316 -5.71 18.29 46.71
CA VAL A 316 -6.01 16.95 46.20
C VAL A 316 -4.91 16.43 45.26
N LEU A 317 -4.36 17.30 44.40
CA LEU A 317 -3.30 16.93 43.45
C LEU A 317 -2.03 16.45 44.16
N LYS A 318 -1.68 17.04 45.32
CA LYS A 318 -0.50 16.65 46.12
C LYS A 318 -0.53 15.21 46.65
N PHE A 319 -1.69 14.56 46.62
CA PHE A 319 -1.87 13.16 47.00
C PHE A 319 -2.10 12.24 45.80
N ALA A 320 -1.66 12.66 44.60
CA ALA A 320 -1.89 11.93 43.35
C ALA A 320 -3.38 11.59 43.15
N THR A 321 -4.25 12.53 43.51
CA THR A 321 -5.71 12.38 43.41
C THR A 321 -6.27 13.47 42.50
N ALA A 322 -7.12 13.07 41.54
CA ALA A 322 -7.75 13.98 40.62
C ALA A 322 -8.98 14.65 41.27
N PRO A 323 -9.30 15.91 40.96
CA PRO A 323 -10.50 16.58 41.48
C PRO A 323 -11.80 15.89 41.07
N GLU A 324 -12.83 15.98 41.93
CA GLU A 324 -14.17 15.51 41.59
C GLU A 324 -14.90 16.55 40.73
N LEU A 325 -15.30 16.15 39.53
CA LEU A 325 -15.97 17.03 38.56
C LEU A 325 -17.29 16.42 38.09
N ARG A 326 -18.19 17.25 37.56
CA ARG A 326 -19.49 16.83 37.01
C ARG A 326 -19.51 16.96 35.49
N CYS A 327 -20.17 16.01 34.84
CA CYS A 327 -20.32 15.96 33.39
C CYS A 327 -21.19 17.13 32.91
N THR A 328 -20.70 17.90 31.94
CA THR A 328 -21.44 19.02 31.35
C THR A 328 -22.68 18.57 30.57
N ALA A 329 -22.71 17.33 30.08
CA ALA A 329 -23.83 16.79 29.29
C ALA A 329 -24.97 16.23 30.16
N CYS A 330 -24.66 15.54 31.27
CA CYS A 330 -25.66 14.83 32.08
C CYS A 330 -25.60 15.13 33.59
N SER A 331 -24.71 16.01 34.03
CA SER A 331 -24.51 16.41 35.44
C SER A 331 -24.08 15.31 36.41
N GLN A 332 -23.84 14.09 35.93
CA GLN A 332 -23.31 12.97 36.73
C GLN A 332 -21.83 13.13 37.04
N ALA A 333 -21.34 12.44 38.07
CA ALA A 333 -19.94 12.46 38.44
C ALA A 333 -19.04 11.93 37.30
N LEU A 334 -17.92 12.63 37.07
CA LEU A 334 -16.88 12.21 36.14
C LEU A 334 -15.82 11.39 36.88
N GLN A 335 -15.29 10.37 36.19
CA GLN A 335 -14.17 9.58 36.66
C GLN A 335 -12.91 9.99 35.91
N CYS A 336 -11.84 10.33 36.62
CA CYS A 336 -10.55 10.59 35.98
C CYS A 336 -9.95 9.26 35.49
N VAL A 337 -9.46 9.24 34.25
CA VAL A 337 -8.85 8.06 33.61
C VAL A 337 -7.37 8.30 33.29
N ALA A 338 -6.73 9.19 34.05
CA ALA A 338 -5.31 9.46 33.94
C ALA A 338 -4.48 8.21 34.27
N GLY A 339 -3.41 7.97 33.50
CA GLY A 339 -2.48 6.87 33.77
C GLY A 339 -1.66 7.10 35.03
N GLU A 340 -1.11 6.01 35.59
CA GLU A 340 -0.31 6.03 36.82
C GLU A 340 0.87 7.00 36.75
N THR A 341 1.54 7.08 35.61
CA THR A 341 2.67 8.00 35.37
C THR A 341 2.25 9.46 35.55
N LEU A 342 1.13 9.86 34.95
CA LEU A 342 0.63 11.23 35.07
C LEU A 342 0.22 11.53 36.52
N MET A 343 -0.48 10.60 37.17
CA MET A 343 -0.92 10.77 38.55
C MET A 343 0.26 10.89 39.53
N ALA A 344 1.33 10.13 39.32
CA ALA A 344 2.55 10.18 40.13
C ALA A 344 3.34 11.50 39.98
N LEU A 345 3.13 12.24 38.89
CA LEU A 345 3.79 13.53 38.64
C LEU A 345 3.07 14.71 39.31
N LEU A 346 1.76 14.61 39.53
CA LEU A 346 0.97 15.70 40.13
C LEU A 346 1.52 16.18 41.48
N PRO A 347 1.95 15.29 42.41
CA PRO A 347 2.55 15.72 43.68
C PRO A 347 3.88 16.46 43.55
N ALA A 348 4.61 16.26 42.45
CA ALA A 348 5.91 16.90 42.23
C ALA A 348 5.79 18.35 41.74
N LEU A 349 4.59 18.77 41.31
CA LEU A 349 4.35 20.14 40.85
C LEU A 349 4.38 21.12 42.04
N PRO A 350 5.16 22.21 41.97
CA PRO A 350 5.15 23.23 43.00
C PRO A 350 3.78 23.93 43.03
N LYS A 351 3.30 24.31 44.23
CA LYS A 351 2.08 25.13 44.34
C LYS A 351 2.33 26.47 43.64
N PRO A 352 1.58 26.80 42.58
CA PRO A 352 1.88 27.99 41.81
C PRO A 352 1.40 29.24 42.56
N ALA A 353 2.19 30.31 42.54
CA ALA A 353 1.91 31.57 43.22
C ALA A 353 0.99 32.47 42.37
N VAL A 354 -0.25 32.03 42.18
CA VAL A 354 -1.20 32.62 41.21
C VAL A 354 -2.31 33.32 41.98
N ASN A 355 -2.64 34.57 41.61
CA ASN A 355 -3.86 35.21 42.09
C ASN A 355 -5.04 34.96 41.12
N PRO A 356 -6.30 35.03 41.56
CA PRO A 356 -7.46 34.83 40.69
C PRO A 356 -7.54 35.80 39.49
N GLN A 357 -6.88 36.97 39.59
CA GLN A 357 -6.83 37.96 38.52
C GLN A 357 -5.94 37.50 37.36
N LEU A 358 -4.85 36.78 37.65
CA LEU A 358 -3.93 36.22 36.67
C LEU A 358 -4.64 35.15 35.81
N LEU A 359 -5.44 34.28 36.40
CA LEU A 359 -6.22 33.27 35.66
C LEU A 359 -7.24 33.91 34.71
N LYS A 360 -7.94 34.96 35.16
CA LYS A 360 -8.83 35.75 34.30
C LYS A 360 -8.04 36.41 33.16
N SER A 361 -6.85 36.93 33.45
CA SER A 361 -5.99 37.54 32.42
C SER A 361 -5.49 36.52 31.40
N ILE A 362 -5.17 35.28 31.82
CA ILE A 362 -4.80 34.19 30.91
C ILE A 362 -5.96 33.91 29.92
N GLY A 363 -7.19 33.82 30.42
CA GLY A 363 -8.38 33.66 29.57
C GLY A 363 -8.57 34.79 28.55
N MET A 364 -8.50 36.05 29.01
CA MET A 364 -8.63 37.22 28.14
C MET A 364 -7.50 37.34 27.10
N LEU A 365 -6.26 37.06 27.50
CA LEU A 365 -5.10 37.07 26.60
C LEU A 365 -5.18 35.96 25.55
N ARG A 366 -5.70 34.77 25.93
CA ARG A 366 -5.96 33.67 25.01
C ARG A 366 -6.97 34.06 23.93
N GLU A 367 -8.12 34.60 24.33
CA GLU A 367 -9.16 35.05 23.38
C GLU A 367 -8.59 36.12 22.42
N ARG A 368 -7.85 37.10 22.95
CA ARG A 368 -7.20 38.13 22.13
C ARG A 368 -6.16 37.57 21.17
N ALA A 369 -5.35 36.60 21.61
CA ALA A 369 -4.35 35.95 20.78
C ALA A 369 -4.98 35.09 19.65
N GLN A 370 -6.18 34.54 19.87
CA GLN A 370 -6.91 33.77 18.86
C GLN A 370 -7.55 34.64 17.78
N VAL A 371 -7.91 35.89 18.09
CA VAL A 371 -8.62 36.82 17.18
C VAL A 371 -7.68 37.78 16.43
N ALA A 372 -6.43 37.93 16.86
CA ALA A 372 -5.48 38.88 16.28
C ALA A 372 -5.10 38.54 14.80
N PRO A 373 -5.02 39.53 13.89
CA PRO A 373 -4.61 39.31 12.50
C PRO A 373 -3.14 38.84 12.42
N LYS A 374 -2.90 37.77 11.64
CA LYS A 374 -1.59 37.11 11.48
C LYS A 374 -0.48 38.11 11.08
N ARG A 375 0.45 38.42 12.00
CA ARG A 375 1.76 38.99 11.64
C ARG A 375 2.67 37.90 11.04
N PRO A 376 3.64 38.26 10.18
CA PRO A 376 4.51 37.27 9.54
C PRO A 376 5.28 36.47 10.60
N SER A 377 5.18 35.15 10.53
CA SER A 377 5.96 34.21 11.34
C SER A 377 7.46 34.47 11.20
N LEU A 378 8.19 34.47 12.32
CA LEU A 378 9.65 34.52 12.38
C LEU A 378 10.22 33.33 11.58
N LYS A 379 10.63 33.57 10.32
CA LYS A 379 11.28 32.57 9.48
C LYS A 379 12.65 32.21 10.07
N SER A 380 12.94 30.92 10.21
CA SER A 380 14.33 30.44 10.32
C SER A 380 15.04 30.81 9.02
N SER A 381 16.24 31.38 9.13
CA SER A 381 17.05 31.80 7.99
C SER A 381 17.41 30.61 7.12
N GLU A 382 16.77 30.49 5.96
CA GLU A 382 17.17 29.64 4.85
C GLU A 382 18.15 30.44 3.99
N GLN A 383 19.29 29.84 3.63
CA GLN A 383 20.28 30.46 2.75
C GLN A 383 19.63 30.87 1.42
N PRO A 384 20.07 31.99 0.80
CA PRO A 384 19.44 32.47 -0.43
C PRO A 384 19.63 31.45 -1.57
N PRO A 385 18.64 31.33 -2.46
CA PRO A 385 18.73 30.41 -3.59
C PRO A 385 19.86 30.88 -4.51
N ILE A 386 20.76 29.96 -4.86
CA ILE A 386 21.71 30.16 -5.95
C ILE A 386 20.88 30.35 -7.22
N ALA A 387 21.07 31.51 -7.86
CA ALA A 387 20.42 31.85 -9.11
C ALA A 387 20.67 30.76 -10.16
N ALA A 388 19.59 30.09 -10.59
CA ALA A 388 19.64 29.15 -11.70
C ALA A 388 19.92 29.94 -12.99
N GLN A 389 21.13 29.76 -13.53
CA GLN A 389 21.42 30.13 -14.91
C GLN A 389 20.68 29.18 -15.86
N PRO A 390 20.24 29.66 -17.04
CA PRO A 390 19.48 28.85 -17.98
C PRO A 390 20.41 27.80 -18.59
N ARG A 391 20.27 26.54 -18.17
CA ARG A 391 20.89 25.43 -18.88
C ARG A 391 20.03 25.09 -20.09
N ALA A 392 20.66 25.24 -21.26
CA ALA A 392 20.11 24.99 -22.57
C ALA A 392 19.39 23.64 -22.63
N SER A 393 18.16 23.68 -23.12
CA SER A 393 17.40 22.52 -23.57
C SER A 393 18.19 21.82 -24.68
N TRP A 394 18.79 20.68 -24.36
CA TRP A 394 19.18 19.71 -25.36
C TRP A 394 17.95 18.85 -25.62
N VAL A 395 17.19 19.23 -26.63
CA VAL A 395 16.28 18.34 -27.34
C VAL A 395 17.11 17.13 -27.77
N VAL A 396 16.95 16.01 -27.06
CA VAL A 396 17.41 14.71 -27.54
C VAL A 396 16.42 14.30 -28.63
N PRO A 397 16.84 14.21 -29.91
CA PRO A 397 15.95 13.76 -30.95
C PRO A 397 15.73 12.25 -30.78
N PHE A 398 14.46 11.86 -30.77
CA PHE A 398 13.91 10.53 -31.10
C PHE A 398 14.87 9.34 -31.13
N LEU A 399 14.68 8.39 -30.20
CA LEU A 399 14.95 6.96 -30.42
C LEU A 399 14.11 6.12 -29.45
N ALA A 400 12.79 6.32 -29.51
CA ALA A 400 11.84 5.30 -29.10
C ALA A 400 11.52 4.42 -30.32
N SER A 401 11.29 3.14 -30.06
CA SER A 401 10.92 2.05 -30.98
C SER A 401 12.06 1.27 -31.67
N LEU A 402 12.14 -0.02 -31.32
CA LEU A 402 12.65 -1.13 -32.15
C LEU A 402 13.97 -0.87 -32.91
N LEU A 403 15.11 -1.07 -32.25
CA LEU A 403 16.37 -1.25 -32.96
C LEU A 403 16.99 -2.60 -32.61
N ALA A 404 16.49 -3.62 -33.32
CA ALA A 404 17.31 -4.76 -33.70
C ALA A 404 18.40 -4.24 -34.63
N VAL A 405 19.51 -3.82 -34.04
CA VAL A 405 20.71 -3.43 -34.77
C VAL A 405 21.48 -4.71 -35.12
N VAL A 406 21.10 -5.35 -36.23
CA VAL A 406 22.01 -6.27 -36.93
C VAL A 406 23.03 -5.39 -37.65
N LEU A 407 24.07 -4.94 -36.94
CA LEU A 407 25.22 -4.27 -37.57
C LEU A 407 26.16 -5.33 -38.14
N VAL A 408 25.90 -5.73 -39.37
CA VAL A 408 26.97 -6.22 -40.22
C VAL A 408 27.88 -5.02 -40.52
N ALA A 409 29.13 -5.08 -40.06
CA ALA A 409 30.24 -4.15 -40.34
C ALA A 409 30.29 -2.77 -39.62
N GLY A 410 29.44 -2.50 -38.61
CA GLY A 410 29.45 -1.21 -37.89
C GLY A 410 30.33 -1.09 -36.63
N GLY A 411 30.77 -2.23 -36.07
CA GLY A 411 31.42 -2.26 -34.75
C GLY A 411 32.75 -1.48 -34.67
N TYR A 412 33.54 -1.48 -35.75
CA TYR A 412 34.87 -0.85 -35.75
C TYR A 412 34.82 0.69 -35.74
N LEU A 413 33.86 1.30 -36.45
CA LEU A 413 33.71 2.76 -36.51
C LEU A 413 33.01 3.34 -35.27
N ALA A 414 32.06 2.60 -34.67
CA ALA A 414 31.47 2.96 -33.38
C ALA A 414 32.51 2.87 -32.25
N TYR A 415 33.34 1.82 -32.25
CA TYR A 415 34.47 1.65 -31.33
C TYR A 415 35.47 2.82 -31.42
N GLN A 416 35.88 3.26 -32.62
CA GLN A 416 36.83 4.38 -32.75
C GLN A 416 36.29 5.74 -32.28
N ARG A 417 34.96 5.94 -32.34
CA ARG A 417 34.31 7.18 -31.87
C ARG A 417 34.10 7.19 -30.36
N PHE A 418 33.84 6.01 -29.77
CA PHE A 418 33.63 5.85 -28.33
C PHE A 418 34.95 5.68 -27.56
N ALA A 419 35.96 5.00 -28.13
CA ALA A 419 37.31 4.87 -27.55
C ALA A 419 38.11 6.19 -27.53
N LYS A 420 37.59 7.26 -28.13
CA LYS A 420 38.11 8.63 -28.00
C LYS A 420 37.38 9.46 -26.94
N SER A 421 36.35 8.93 -26.28
CA SER A 421 35.76 9.60 -25.12
C SER A 421 36.73 9.49 -23.94
N ASN A 422 36.88 10.58 -23.18
CA ASN A 422 37.88 10.70 -22.12
C ASN A 422 37.78 9.52 -21.14
N ASP A 423 38.93 8.88 -20.89
CA ASP A 423 39.13 7.74 -19.99
C ASP A 423 38.75 8.00 -18.53
N SER A 424 38.17 9.17 -18.20
CA SER A 424 37.82 9.62 -16.85
C SER A 424 36.33 9.98 -16.69
N THR A 425 35.50 9.81 -17.72
CA THR A 425 34.08 10.20 -17.71
C THR A 425 33.22 9.16 -18.44
N SER A 426 32.14 8.71 -17.80
CA SER A 426 31.06 7.95 -18.42
C SER A 426 29.89 8.88 -18.78
N ALA A 427 28.93 8.40 -19.57
CA ALA A 427 27.68 9.12 -19.82
C ALA A 427 26.93 9.52 -18.52
N ALA A 428 27.21 8.83 -17.40
CA ALA A 428 26.53 9.03 -16.13
C ALA A 428 27.34 9.88 -15.12
N GLY A 429 28.59 10.23 -15.41
CA GLY A 429 29.39 11.10 -14.55
C GLY A 429 30.90 10.88 -14.63
N LYS A 430 31.63 11.57 -13.75
CA LYS A 430 33.09 11.40 -13.63
C LYS A 430 33.40 10.08 -12.93
N ILE A 431 34.28 9.28 -13.52
CA ILE A 431 34.70 7.99 -12.97
C ILE A 431 35.77 8.23 -11.90
N VAL A 432 35.55 7.70 -10.70
CA VAL A 432 36.49 7.76 -9.56
C VAL A 432 37.18 6.42 -9.29
N ASN A 433 36.55 5.30 -9.63
CA ASN A 433 37.12 3.97 -9.52
C ASN A 433 36.51 3.04 -10.58
N ARG A 434 37.15 1.91 -10.87
CA ARG A 434 36.69 0.94 -11.87
C ARG A 434 37.29 -0.45 -11.66
N SER A 435 36.67 -1.47 -12.23
CA SER A 435 37.12 -2.87 -12.10
C SER A 435 38.35 -3.22 -12.94
N ALA A 436 38.63 -2.47 -14.01
CA ALA A 436 39.79 -2.66 -14.88
C ALA A 436 40.27 -1.30 -15.40
N GLU A 437 41.59 -1.12 -15.56
CA GLU A 437 42.19 0.17 -15.94
C GLU A 437 41.61 0.72 -17.26
N THR A 438 41.50 -0.14 -18.26
CA THR A 438 40.87 0.16 -19.55
C THR A 438 39.49 -0.48 -19.66
N ARG A 439 38.53 0.28 -20.18
CA ARG A 439 37.18 -0.21 -20.45
C ARG A 439 37.26 -1.33 -21.51
N PRO A 440 36.68 -2.52 -21.26
CA PRO A 440 36.71 -3.62 -22.23
C PRO A 440 36.11 -3.25 -23.59
N ALA A 441 36.69 -3.76 -24.68
CA ALA A 441 36.29 -3.41 -26.05
C ALA A 441 34.86 -3.83 -26.43
N TRP A 442 34.25 -4.76 -25.69
CA TRP A 442 32.86 -5.18 -25.88
C TRP A 442 31.84 -4.15 -25.33
N ILE A 443 32.28 -3.15 -24.57
CA ILE A 443 31.43 -2.04 -24.12
C ILE A 443 31.42 -0.95 -25.19
N VAL A 444 30.34 -0.91 -25.96
CA VAL A 444 30.16 0.03 -27.09
C VAL A 444 29.14 1.13 -26.82
N ALA A 445 28.50 1.10 -25.64
CA ALA A 445 27.58 2.10 -25.13
C ALA A 445 27.65 2.12 -23.60
N ASP A 446 27.32 3.26 -22.98
CA ASP A 446 27.31 3.44 -21.52
C ASP A 446 26.06 4.16 -21.01
N ALA A 447 24.97 4.16 -21.78
CA ALA A 447 23.68 4.69 -21.36
C ALA A 447 23.07 3.81 -20.23
N PRO A 448 22.86 4.35 -19.02
CA PRO A 448 22.34 3.56 -17.90
C PRO A 448 20.97 2.93 -18.19
N GLY A 449 20.76 1.72 -17.67
CA GLY A 449 19.50 0.98 -17.77
C GLY A 449 19.20 0.37 -19.15
N THR A 450 20.13 0.46 -20.10
CA THR A 450 19.94 -0.08 -21.45
C THR A 450 20.53 -1.48 -21.61
N ALA A 451 20.09 -2.22 -22.64
CA ALA A 451 20.68 -3.49 -23.03
C ALA A 451 20.56 -3.69 -24.54
N ALA A 452 21.56 -4.32 -25.14
CA ALA A 452 21.59 -4.56 -26.59
C ALA A 452 22.38 -5.83 -26.93
N CYS A 453 22.07 -6.42 -28.08
CA CYS A 453 22.84 -7.53 -28.63
C CYS A 453 23.36 -7.20 -30.01
N THR A 454 24.53 -7.73 -30.33
CA THR A 454 25.14 -7.70 -31.66
C THR A 454 25.44 -9.10 -32.15
N ASP A 455 25.38 -9.30 -33.47
CA ASP A 455 25.87 -10.52 -34.09
C ASP A 455 27.39 -10.59 -34.03
N THR A 456 27.90 -11.76 -33.68
CA THR A 456 29.33 -12.07 -33.75
C THR A 456 29.70 -12.54 -35.16
N PRO A 457 30.96 -12.39 -35.60
CA PRO A 457 31.42 -12.90 -36.90
C PRO A 457 31.12 -14.39 -37.12
N ASP A 458 31.15 -15.17 -36.05
CA ASP A 458 30.91 -16.62 -36.07
C ASP A 458 29.41 -17.00 -36.03
N LYS A 459 28.51 -16.06 -36.33
CA LYS A 459 27.04 -16.24 -36.33
C LYS A 459 26.41 -16.54 -34.95
N GLY A 460 27.16 -16.36 -33.87
CA GLY A 460 26.63 -16.27 -32.51
C GLY A 460 26.17 -14.85 -32.16
N ILE A 461 25.83 -14.61 -30.90
CA ILE A 461 25.44 -13.28 -30.39
C ILE A 461 26.29 -12.86 -29.19
N SER A 462 26.48 -11.55 -29.04
CA SER A 462 27.05 -10.91 -27.86
C SER A 462 26.08 -9.86 -27.34
N CYS A 463 25.55 -10.07 -26.14
CA CYS A 463 24.58 -9.21 -25.49
C CYS A 463 25.21 -8.49 -24.30
N VAL A 464 25.01 -7.19 -24.21
CA VAL A 464 25.52 -6.34 -23.13
C VAL A 464 24.35 -5.67 -22.43
N GLY A 465 24.27 -5.86 -21.12
CA GLY A 465 23.35 -5.16 -20.23
C GLY A 465 24.09 -4.12 -19.40
N ILE A 466 23.45 -2.97 -19.19
CA ILE A 466 23.98 -1.83 -18.44
C ILE A 466 23.00 -1.52 -17.30
N SER A 467 23.50 -1.46 -16.07
CA SER A 467 22.68 -1.16 -14.90
C SER A 467 22.16 0.28 -14.94
N THR A 468 21.13 0.59 -14.15
CA THR A 468 20.91 1.97 -13.73
C THR A 468 21.96 2.37 -12.70
N LEU A 469 21.98 3.65 -12.32
CA LEU A 469 22.86 4.12 -11.25
C LEU A 469 22.41 3.56 -9.91
N SER A 470 23.27 2.77 -9.28
CA SER A 470 23.01 2.17 -7.97
C SER A 470 23.89 2.77 -6.87
N ALA A 471 23.42 2.75 -5.63
CA ALA A 471 24.24 3.08 -4.46
C ALA A 471 25.19 1.93 -4.06
N ARG A 472 24.92 0.70 -4.51
CA ARG A 472 25.70 -0.51 -4.22
C ARG A 472 26.15 -1.17 -5.51
N GLN A 473 27.41 -1.63 -5.54
CA GLN A 473 27.97 -2.33 -6.68
C GLN A 473 27.23 -3.64 -6.97
N ASP A 474 26.95 -4.45 -5.95
CA ASP A 474 26.25 -5.74 -6.12
C ASP A 474 24.88 -5.58 -6.81
N ASP A 475 24.11 -4.55 -6.42
CA ASP A 475 22.83 -4.23 -7.04
C ASP A 475 22.97 -3.85 -8.53
N ALA A 476 24.03 -3.13 -8.88
CA ALA A 476 24.32 -2.78 -10.27
C ALA A 476 24.78 -4.01 -11.07
N ASP A 477 25.59 -4.88 -10.48
CA ASP A 477 26.07 -6.12 -11.10
C ASP A 477 24.90 -7.07 -11.39
N ASP A 478 23.94 -7.19 -10.46
CA ASP A 478 22.73 -7.99 -10.65
C ASP A 478 21.83 -7.38 -11.75
N GLU A 479 21.60 -6.07 -11.72
CA GLU A 479 20.74 -5.40 -12.71
C GLU A 479 21.32 -5.48 -14.13
N SER A 480 22.62 -5.25 -14.29
CA SER A 480 23.30 -5.36 -15.60
C SER A 480 23.29 -6.81 -16.12
N THR A 481 23.44 -7.79 -15.23
CA THR A 481 23.35 -9.22 -15.56
C THR A 481 21.94 -9.60 -16.05
N ASP A 482 20.90 -9.21 -15.32
CA ASP A 482 19.52 -9.50 -15.69
C ASP A 482 19.13 -8.81 -17.02
N ALA A 483 19.61 -7.58 -17.23
CA ALA A 483 19.43 -6.85 -18.48
C ALA A 483 20.12 -7.56 -19.67
N ALA A 484 21.30 -8.14 -19.47
CA ALA A 484 21.98 -8.90 -20.51
C ALA A 484 21.23 -10.20 -20.87
N TYR A 485 20.68 -10.92 -19.88
CA TYR A 485 19.85 -12.12 -20.13
C TYR A 485 18.53 -11.77 -20.84
N GLU A 486 17.89 -10.65 -20.51
CA GLU A 486 16.70 -10.19 -21.22
C GLU A 486 17.01 -9.85 -22.69
N ALA A 487 18.16 -9.22 -22.95
CA ALA A 487 18.60 -8.94 -24.30
C ALA A 487 18.85 -10.22 -25.10
N VAL A 488 19.43 -11.26 -24.49
CA VAL A 488 19.56 -12.60 -25.09
C VAL A 488 18.19 -13.17 -25.47
N ALA A 489 17.22 -13.15 -24.56
CA ALA A 489 15.87 -13.65 -24.85
C ALA A 489 15.23 -12.89 -26.02
N ASN A 490 15.40 -11.57 -26.07
CA ASN A 490 14.93 -10.76 -27.20
C ASN A 490 15.65 -11.10 -28.52
N ALA A 491 16.96 -11.33 -28.48
CA ALA A 491 17.72 -11.74 -29.66
C ALA A 491 17.27 -13.11 -30.21
N ILE A 492 16.90 -14.06 -29.34
CA ILE A 492 16.30 -15.34 -29.74
C ILE A 492 14.94 -15.11 -30.39
N ALA A 493 14.07 -14.30 -29.77
CA ALA A 493 12.72 -14.00 -30.29
C ALA A 493 12.76 -13.41 -31.71
N VAL A 494 13.67 -12.47 -31.97
CA VAL A 494 13.83 -11.83 -33.28
C VAL A 494 14.26 -12.82 -34.37
N ARG A 495 14.96 -13.90 -34.00
CA ARG A 495 15.43 -14.95 -34.92
C ARG A 495 14.40 -16.03 -35.20
N MET A 496 13.27 -16.04 -34.48
CA MET A 496 12.20 -16.99 -34.77
C MET A 496 11.53 -16.64 -36.10
N THR A 497 11.20 -17.65 -36.90
CA THR A 497 10.57 -17.48 -38.22
C THR A 497 9.17 -18.09 -38.32
N ASP A 498 8.78 -18.95 -37.38
CA ASP A 498 7.46 -19.58 -37.35
C ASP A 498 6.33 -18.54 -37.24
N ALA A 499 5.39 -18.57 -38.18
CA ALA A 499 4.32 -17.58 -38.28
C ALA A 499 3.31 -17.66 -37.13
N LYS A 500 2.98 -18.87 -36.66
CA LYS A 500 2.05 -19.06 -35.54
C LYS A 500 2.68 -18.60 -34.24
N TRP A 501 3.97 -18.90 -34.04
CA TRP A 501 4.73 -18.41 -32.91
C TRP A 501 4.77 -16.88 -32.88
N LYS A 502 5.09 -16.24 -34.01
CA LYS A 502 5.13 -14.76 -34.12
C LYS A 502 3.80 -14.08 -33.85
N ALA A 503 2.69 -14.74 -34.19
CA ALA A 503 1.36 -14.21 -33.92
C ALA A 503 0.97 -14.40 -32.44
N ALA A 504 1.22 -15.57 -31.87
CA ALA A 504 0.71 -15.93 -30.54
C ALA A 504 1.59 -15.44 -29.39
N VAL A 505 2.91 -15.63 -29.46
CA VAL A 505 3.79 -15.47 -28.29
C VAL A 505 4.08 -14.00 -27.96
N PRO A 506 4.48 -13.13 -28.90
CA PRO A 506 4.65 -11.70 -28.63
C PRO A 506 3.40 -11.01 -28.09
N ALA A 507 2.21 -11.42 -28.55
CA ALA A 507 0.94 -10.85 -28.11
C ALA A 507 0.68 -11.02 -26.60
N ILE A 508 1.33 -11.99 -25.96
CA ILE A 508 1.20 -12.23 -24.52
C ILE A 508 1.89 -11.11 -23.73
N TYR A 509 3.09 -10.68 -24.12
CA TYR A 509 3.96 -9.85 -23.29
C TYR A 509 4.31 -8.48 -23.85
N ALA A 510 4.14 -8.25 -25.16
CA ALA A 510 4.66 -7.06 -25.82
C ALA A 510 4.11 -5.75 -25.22
N SER A 511 2.80 -5.71 -24.92
CA SER A 511 2.17 -4.52 -24.32
C SER A 511 2.63 -4.27 -22.88
N SER A 512 2.78 -5.32 -22.07
CA SER A 512 3.32 -5.21 -20.71
C SER A 512 4.77 -4.75 -20.72
N ARG A 513 5.58 -5.29 -21.65
CA ARG A 513 6.99 -4.90 -21.84
C ARG A 513 7.10 -3.45 -22.30
N SER A 514 6.36 -3.03 -23.32
CA SER A 514 6.40 -1.65 -23.80
C SER A 514 5.92 -0.69 -22.73
N ALA A 515 4.81 -0.98 -22.04
CA ALA A 515 4.28 -0.11 -20.99
C ALA A 515 5.29 0.14 -19.86
N LYS A 516 6.03 -0.89 -19.43
CA LYS A 516 7.06 -0.77 -18.39
C LYS A 516 8.28 0.02 -18.88
N LEU A 517 8.78 -0.26 -20.09
CA LEU A 517 9.92 0.45 -20.67
C LEU A 517 9.57 1.92 -20.99
N ASP A 518 8.42 2.19 -21.59
CA ASP A 518 7.95 3.56 -21.89
C ASP A 518 7.71 4.37 -20.60
N ASN A 519 7.37 3.70 -19.49
CA ASN A 519 7.27 4.34 -18.18
C ASN A 519 8.65 4.71 -17.61
N LEU A 520 9.63 3.82 -17.75
CA LEU A 520 11.02 4.11 -17.39
C LEU A 520 11.60 5.25 -18.25
N ASP A 521 11.36 5.25 -19.55
CA ASP A 521 11.85 6.28 -20.46
C ASP A 521 11.24 7.66 -20.16
N ARG A 522 9.94 7.71 -19.83
CA ARG A 522 9.27 8.97 -19.45
C ARG A 522 9.67 9.50 -18.09
N ALA A 523 10.03 8.61 -17.16
CA ALA A 523 10.33 8.96 -15.77
C ALA A 523 11.52 8.13 -15.24
N PRO A 524 12.74 8.37 -15.75
CA PRO A 524 13.91 7.55 -15.40
C PRO A 524 14.31 7.66 -13.92
N ASP A 525 13.97 8.77 -13.26
CA ASP A 525 14.22 8.98 -11.83
C ASP A 525 13.17 8.29 -10.93
N LEU A 526 12.02 7.89 -11.48
CA LEU A 526 10.93 7.26 -10.73
C LEU A 526 11.34 5.86 -10.25
N THR A 527 11.43 5.67 -8.93
CA THR A 527 11.87 4.40 -8.33
C THR A 527 10.99 3.22 -8.73
N SER A 528 9.67 3.40 -8.82
CA SER A 528 8.77 2.32 -9.25
C SER A 528 8.98 1.94 -10.72
N ALA A 529 9.22 2.89 -11.62
CA ALA A 529 9.51 2.57 -13.03
C ALA A 529 10.82 1.78 -13.17
N ARG A 530 11.87 2.16 -12.44
CA ARG A 530 13.13 1.41 -12.37
C ARG A 530 12.94 0.00 -11.81
N ARG A 531 12.20 -0.12 -10.70
CA ARG A 531 11.90 -1.41 -10.09
C ARG A 531 11.06 -2.32 -10.99
N ASP A 532 10.01 -1.80 -11.61
CA ASP A 532 9.11 -2.59 -12.47
C ASP A 532 9.86 -3.21 -13.67
N VAL A 533 10.84 -2.48 -14.21
CA VAL A 533 11.75 -2.96 -15.27
C VAL A 533 12.79 -3.94 -14.70
N ARG A 534 13.39 -3.65 -13.53
CA ARG A 534 14.35 -4.56 -12.86
C ARG A 534 13.70 -5.91 -12.56
N GLU A 535 12.54 -5.92 -11.91
CA GLU A 535 11.80 -7.15 -11.58
C GLU A 535 11.39 -7.94 -12.83
N ALA A 536 10.94 -7.26 -13.88
CA ALA A 536 10.59 -7.92 -15.13
C ALA A 536 11.81 -8.54 -15.82
N ARG A 537 12.94 -7.82 -15.91
CA ARG A 537 14.20 -8.35 -16.45
C ARG A 537 14.71 -9.52 -15.61
N HIS A 538 14.62 -9.43 -14.29
CA HIS A 538 14.96 -10.51 -13.38
C HIS A 538 14.13 -11.77 -13.65
N ALA A 539 12.80 -11.64 -13.76
CA ALA A 539 11.92 -12.76 -14.05
C ALA A 539 12.23 -13.40 -15.41
N VAL A 540 12.53 -12.60 -16.44
CA VAL A 540 13.00 -13.11 -17.74
C VAL A 540 14.33 -13.87 -17.60
N ALA A 541 15.28 -13.34 -16.83
CA ALA A 541 16.58 -13.96 -16.62
C ALA A 541 16.45 -15.30 -15.87
N VAL A 542 15.55 -15.39 -14.88
CA VAL A 542 15.21 -16.64 -14.18
C VAL A 542 14.59 -17.64 -15.17
N ALA A 543 13.56 -17.24 -15.91
CA ALA A 543 12.89 -18.10 -16.89
C ALA A 543 13.85 -18.60 -17.98
N LEU A 544 14.69 -17.73 -18.53
CA LEU A 544 15.67 -18.08 -19.56
C LEU A 544 16.71 -19.08 -19.05
N ARG A 545 17.22 -18.91 -17.82
CA ARG A 545 18.16 -19.87 -17.22
C ARG A 545 17.48 -21.20 -16.89
N ALA A 546 16.24 -21.16 -16.43
CA ALA A 546 15.47 -22.36 -16.10
C ALA A 546 15.13 -23.19 -17.34
N SER A 547 14.86 -22.56 -18.49
CA SER A 547 14.40 -23.24 -19.71
C SER A 547 15.47 -23.40 -20.80
N GLY A 548 16.51 -22.57 -20.81
CA GLY A 548 17.57 -22.59 -21.83
C GLY A 548 18.68 -23.65 -21.63
N GLY A 549 18.70 -24.32 -20.48
CA GLY A 549 19.65 -25.40 -20.19
C GLY A 549 21.11 -24.98 -20.33
N SER A 550 21.98 -25.89 -20.79
CA SER A 550 23.42 -25.63 -20.93
C SER A 550 23.79 -24.69 -22.08
N ALA A 551 22.84 -24.31 -22.94
CA ALA A 551 23.07 -23.36 -24.02
C ALA A 551 23.09 -21.90 -23.53
N ILE A 552 22.61 -21.65 -22.30
CA ILE A 552 22.68 -20.36 -21.63
C ILE A 552 23.81 -20.39 -20.59
N PRO A 553 24.81 -19.49 -20.67
CA PRO A 553 25.83 -19.38 -19.64
C PRO A 553 25.24 -19.13 -18.25
N ALA A 554 25.71 -19.84 -17.22
CA ALA A 554 25.22 -19.69 -15.85
C ALA A 554 25.65 -18.36 -15.19
N THR A 555 26.71 -17.75 -15.71
CA THR A 555 27.23 -16.44 -15.31
C THR A 555 27.57 -15.62 -16.55
N PRO A 556 27.61 -14.28 -16.45
CA PRO A 556 28.10 -13.42 -17.53
C PRO A 556 29.47 -13.86 -18.04
N THR A 557 29.67 -13.80 -19.35
CA THR A 557 30.96 -14.06 -20.03
C THR A 557 31.93 -12.88 -19.89
N GLY A 558 31.42 -11.70 -19.54
CA GLY A 558 32.21 -10.52 -19.19
C GLY A 558 31.51 -9.68 -18.12
N ARG A 559 32.30 -9.02 -17.27
CA ARG A 559 31.83 -8.08 -16.24
C ARG A 559 32.76 -6.88 -16.17
N TYR A 560 32.20 -5.70 -15.91
CA TYR A 560 32.94 -4.48 -15.68
C TYR A 560 32.09 -3.49 -14.90
N TRP A 561 32.68 -2.72 -13.99
CA TRP A 561 31.96 -1.69 -13.22
C TRP A 561 32.77 -0.40 -13.08
N GLU A 562 32.04 0.69 -12.88
CA GLU A 562 32.56 2.04 -12.68
C GLU A 562 31.92 2.65 -11.43
N GLU A 563 32.75 3.20 -10.54
CA GLU A 563 32.32 4.07 -9.44
C GLU A 563 32.36 5.52 -9.92
N LEU A 564 31.29 6.27 -9.68
CA LEU A 564 31.08 7.62 -10.17
C LEU A 564 30.98 8.63 -9.02
N ASP A 565 31.52 9.83 -9.24
CA ASP A 565 31.42 10.96 -8.32
C ASP A 565 30.00 11.56 -8.37
N GLY A 566 29.18 11.22 -7.37
CA GLY A 566 27.88 11.84 -7.17
C GLY A 566 27.95 12.74 -5.94
N GLY A 567 27.64 14.03 -6.05
CA GLY A 567 27.63 14.97 -4.92
C GLY A 567 26.67 14.62 -3.75
N SER A 568 26.03 13.45 -3.78
CA SER A 568 25.15 12.85 -2.75
C SER A 568 25.66 11.49 -2.22
N GLY A 569 26.85 11.03 -2.62
CA GLY A 569 27.44 9.74 -2.25
C GLY A 569 27.92 8.93 -3.47
N LYS A 570 28.63 7.83 -3.21
CA LYS A 570 29.15 6.91 -4.23
C LYS A 570 28.00 6.32 -5.06
N ARG A 571 28.16 6.27 -6.38
CA ARG A 571 27.24 5.54 -7.28
C ARG A 571 28.02 4.58 -8.17
N TYR A 572 27.40 3.46 -8.50
CA TYR A 572 27.96 2.41 -9.33
C TYR A 572 27.17 2.26 -10.63
N LEU A 573 27.90 2.07 -11.71
CA LEU A 573 27.40 1.70 -13.03
C LEU A 573 28.09 0.40 -13.45
N SER A 574 27.32 -0.66 -13.69
CA SER A 574 27.87 -1.98 -14.03
C SER A 574 27.43 -2.43 -15.42
N PHE A 575 28.27 -3.29 -16.00
CA PHE A 575 28.15 -3.82 -17.34
C PHE A 575 28.34 -5.34 -17.28
N ALA A 576 27.42 -6.08 -17.88
CA ALA A 576 27.52 -7.53 -18.02
C ALA A 576 27.41 -7.93 -19.48
N GLN A 577 28.29 -8.83 -19.92
CA GLN A 577 28.28 -9.42 -21.26
C GLN A 577 27.83 -10.88 -21.17
N ILE A 578 27.00 -11.31 -22.13
CA ILE A 578 26.66 -12.71 -22.36
C ILE A 578 26.91 -13.03 -23.83
N THR A 579 27.75 -14.03 -24.09
CA THR A 579 28.06 -14.51 -25.43
C THR A 579 27.48 -15.91 -25.62
N ILE A 580 26.80 -16.13 -26.75
CA ILE A 580 26.24 -17.43 -27.14
C ILE A 580 26.75 -17.79 -28.52
N GLY A 581 27.37 -18.97 -28.65
CA GLY A 581 27.87 -19.49 -29.92
C GLY A 581 26.74 -19.84 -30.88
N ALA A 582 27.06 -19.95 -32.18
CA ALA A 582 26.06 -20.24 -33.21
C ALA A 582 25.32 -21.57 -32.96
N THR A 583 26.03 -22.60 -32.47
CA THR A 583 25.44 -23.91 -32.19
C THR A 583 24.46 -23.85 -31.03
N GLU A 584 24.83 -23.20 -29.93
CA GLU A 584 23.97 -23.01 -28.75
C GLU A 584 22.75 -22.14 -29.11
N LEU A 585 22.96 -21.08 -29.91
CA LEU A 585 21.89 -20.21 -30.36
C LEU A 585 20.87 -20.94 -31.23
N ALA A 586 21.33 -21.78 -32.18
CA ALA A 586 20.46 -22.62 -33.00
C ALA A 586 19.66 -23.60 -32.13
N LYS A 587 20.32 -24.29 -31.17
CA LYS A 587 19.64 -25.19 -30.22
C LYS A 587 18.54 -24.49 -29.42
N LEU A 588 18.75 -23.24 -29.00
CA LEU A 588 17.75 -22.45 -28.28
C LEU A 588 16.55 -22.10 -29.16
N VAL A 589 16.79 -21.68 -30.40
CA VAL A 589 15.71 -21.39 -31.37
C VAL A 589 14.88 -22.66 -31.64
N ASP A 590 15.54 -23.80 -31.87
CA ASP A 590 14.86 -25.08 -32.08
C ASP A 590 14.08 -25.51 -30.82
N ALA A 591 14.67 -25.38 -29.64
CA ALA A 591 14.02 -25.74 -28.39
C ALA A 591 12.73 -24.93 -28.15
N TYR A 592 12.77 -23.61 -28.30
CA TYR A 592 11.59 -22.76 -28.07
C TYR A 592 10.55 -22.79 -29.21
N THR A 593 10.86 -23.45 -30.33
CA THR A 593 9.90 -23.71 -31.42
C THR A 593 9.40 -25.15 -31.46
N ALA A 594 9.89 -26.01 -30.55
CA ALA A 594 9.49 -27.42 -30.46
C ALA A 594 8.00 -27.55 -30.10
N SER A 595 7.16 -27.65 -31.14
CA SER A 595 5.71 -27.75 -30.95
C SER A 595 5.28 -29.13 -30.45
N GLY A 596 4.15 -29.16 -29.75
CA GLY A 596 3.44 -30.39 -29.39
C GLY A 596 1.96 -30.25 -29.70
N SER A 597 1.31 -31.35 -30.08
CA SER A 597 -0.13 -31.37 -30.35
C SER A 597 -0.81 -32.54 -29.66
N ALA A 598 -1.87 -32.26 -28.89
CA ALA A 598 -2.69 -33.28 -28.25
C ALA A 598 -4.09 -32.73 -27.95
N LEU A 599 -5.11 -33.59 -28.02
CA LEU A 599 -6.50 -33.29 -27.62
C LEU A 599 -7.08 -31.99 -28.23
N GLY A 600 -6.70 -31.70 -29.47
CA GLY A 600 -7.13 -30.51 -30.22
C GLY A 600 -6.31 -29.24 -29.97
N ALA A 601 -5.36 -29.22 -29.03
CA ALA A 601 -4.46 -28.09 -28.82
C ALA A 601 -3.12 -28.31 -29.52
N THR A 602 -2.59 -27.26 -30.13
CA THR A 602 -1.18 -27.14 -30.53
C THR A 602 -0.51 -26.13 -29.62
N VAL A 603 0.65 -26.50 -29.10
CA VAL A 603 1.39 -25.71 -28.13
C VAL A 603 2.85 -25.55 -28.53
N VAL A 604 3.51 -24.52 -28.01
CA VAL A 604 4.97 -24.34 -28.03
C VAL A 604 5.46 -24.08 -26.60
N PRO A 605 6.75 -24.25 -26.28
CA PRO A 605 7.24 -24.00 -24.92
C PRO A 605 7.00 -22.56 -24.47
N ALA A 606 6.81 -22.36 -23.17
CA ALA A 606 6.73 -21.04 -22.58
C ALA A 606 8.03 -20.27 -22.86
N PHE A 607 7.89 -19.12 -23.54
CA PHE A 607 9.04 -18.31 -23.92
C PHE A 607 9.42 -17.33 -22.80
N PRO A 608 10.72 -17.12 -22.51
CA PRO A 608 11.15 -16.33 -21.34
C PRO A 608 10.59 -14.90 -21.28
N LEU A 609 10.38 -14.24 -22.42
CA LEU A 609 9.82 -12.88 -22.44
C LEU A 609 8.36 -12.81 -21.95
N VAL A 610 7.65 -13.93 -21.85
CA VAL A 610 6.33 -13.98 -21.21
C VAL A 610 6.38 -13.53 -19.74
N ALA A 611 7.53 -13.66 -19.09
CA ALA A 611 7.74 -13.20 -17.71
C ALA A 611 7.59 -11.68 -17.52
N TRP A 612 7.64 -10.87 -18.60
CA TRP A 612 7.27 -9.45 -18.54
C TRP A 612 5.82 -9.22 -18.09
N ARG A 613 4.94 -10.20 -18.35
CA ARG A 613 3.54 -10.18 -17.91
C ARG A 613 3.27 -11.17 -16.77
N TYR A 614 3.85 -12.37 -16.83
CA TYR A 614 3.64 -13.42 -15.84
C TYR A 614 4.96 -13.81 -15.15
N PRO A 615 5.43 -13.04 -14.16
CA PRO A 615 6.78 -13.17 -13.61
C PRO A 615 7.07 -14.52 -12.93
N LYS A 616 6.03 -15.28 -12.56
CA LYS A 616 6.14 -16.61 -11.94
C LYS A 616 6.18 -17.76 -12.97
N VAL A 617 6.08 -17.48 -14.27
CA VAL A 617 6.09 -18.50 -15.32
C VAL A 617 7.52 -18.72 -15.82
N GLU A 618 8.15 -19.79 -15.34
CA GLU A 618 9.51 -20.18 -15.75
C GLU A 618 9.53 -21.22 -16.86
N ARG A 619 8.50 -22.08 -16.90
CA ARG A 619 8.31 -23.19 -17.86
C ARG A 619 6.82 -23.39 -18.13
N GLY A 620 6.49 -24.19 -19.14
CA GLY A 620 5.11 -24.49 -19.53
C GLY A 620 4.97 -24.67 -21.03
N ALA A 621 3.73 -24.75 -21.49
CA ALA A 621 3.41 -24.78 -22.92
C ALA A 621 2.31 -23.77 -23.28
N ILE A 622 2.61 -22.83 -24.18
CA ILE A 622 1.70 -21.81 -24.70
C ILE A 622 0.82 -22.43 -25.77
N VAL A 623 -0.50 -22.29 -25.66
CA VAL A 623 -1.45 -22.70 -26.69
C VAL A 623 -1.40 -21.73 -27.88
N THR A 624 -0.94 -22.22 -29.04
CA THR A 624 -0.79 -21.41 -30.27
C THR A 624 -1.87 -21.67 -31.30
N ALA A 625 -2.58 -22.79 -31.21
CA ALA A 625 -3.78 -23.07 -31.99
C ALA A 625 -4.69 -24.04 -31.24
N LEU A 626 -6.00 -23.84 -31.36
CA LEU A 626 -6.99 -24.68 -30.68
C LEU A 626 -8.12 -25.11 -31.62
N ALA A 627 -8.23 -26.43 -31.86
CA ALA A 627 -9.32 -27.08 -32.56
C ALA A 627 -10.37 -27.61 -31.57
N SER A 628 -11.53 -28.02 -32.09
CA SER A 628 -12.56 -28.65 -31.27
C SER A 628 -12.05 -29.93 -30.62
N GLY A 629 -12.13 -29.99 -29.29
CA GLY A 629 -11.62 -31.12 -28.51
C GLY A 629 -11.74 -30.92 -27.00
N PRO A 630 -11.30 -31.90 -26.20
CA PRO A 630 -11.44 -31.89 -24.75
C PRO A 630 -10.83 -30.68 -24.06
N ILE A 631 -9.75 -30.12 -24.63
CA ILE A 631 -9.07 -28.93 -24.08
C ILE A 631 -9.88 -27.67 -24.32
N GLN A 632 -10.44 -27.50 -25.51
CA GLN A 632 -11.35 -26.40 -25.81
C GLN A 632 -12.61 -26.48 -24.93
N GLN A 633 -13.18 -27.68 -24.78
CA GLN A 633 -14.38 -27.91 -23.96
C GLN A 633 -14.13 -27.64 -22.48
N ALA A 634 -12.89 -27.82 -22.00
CA ALA A 634 -12.50 -27.49 -20.63
C ALA A 634 -12.48 -25.96 -20.38
N GLY A 635 -12.47 -25.13 -21.43
CA GLY A 635 -12.41 -23.66 -21.33
C GLY A 635 -11.00 -23.08 -21.47
N VAL A 636 -10.01 -23.87 -21.89
CA VAL A 636 -8.67 -23.37 -22.22
C VAL A 636 -8.72 -22.62 -23.56
N ALA A 637 -8.02 -21.49 -23.66
CA ALA A 637 -7.99 -20.64 -24.86
C ALA A 637 -6.58 -20.49 -25.45
N GLU A 638 -6.49 -19.99 -26.68
CA GLU A 638 -5.22 -19.60 -27.30
C GLU A 638 -4.53 -18.49 -26.49
N GLY A 639 -3.20 -18.51 -26.46
CA GLY A 639 -2.37 -17.59 -25.66
C GLY A 639 -2.27 -17.95 -24.17
N TYR A 640 -3.02 -18.95 -23.69
CA TYR A 640 -2.88 -19.45 -22.32
C TYR A 640 -1.63 -20.33 -22.18
N VAL A 641 -1.02 -20.36 -20.99
CA VAL A 641 0.15 -21.19 -20.70
C VAL A 641 -0.24 -22.36 -19.81
N VAL A 642 -0.15 -23.58 -20.32
CA VAL A 642 -0.38 -24.80 -19.54
C VAL A 642 0.86 -25.10 -18.71
N LEU A 643 0.71 -25.11 -17.39
CA LEU A 643 1.80 -25.29 -16.43
C LEU A 643 1.90 -26.75 -15.94
N SER A 644 0.76 -27.42 -15.77
CA SER A 644 0.73 -28.83 -15.36
C SER A 644 -0.52 -29.56 -15.85
N ILE A 645 -0.41 -30.87 -16.06
CA ILE A 645 -1.52 -31.77 -16.40
C ILE A 645 -1.61 -32.84 -15.30
N SER A 646 -2.79 -32.99 -14.68
CA SER A 646 -3.03 -33.91 -13.56
C SER A 646 -1.93 -33.84 -12.47
N GLY A 647 -1.49 -32.62 -12.14
CA GLY A 647 -0.46 -32.37 -11.13
C GLY A 647 0.99 -32.63 -11.56
N ARG A 648 1.22 -33.00 -12.83
CA ARG A 648 2.56 -33.19 -13.41
C ARG A 648 2.97 -31.98 -14.22
N ASP A 649 4.15 -31.44 -13.95
CA ASP A 649 4.64 -30.24 -14.61
C ASP A 649 4.86 -30.44 -16.11
N VAL A 650 4.41 -29.46 -16.88
CA VAL A 650 4.65 -29.34 -18.32
C VAL A 650 5.88 -28.47 -18.51
N THR A 651 6.91 -28.98 -19.16
CA THR A 651 8.18 -28.26 -19.34
C THR A 651 8.33 -27.62 -20.72
N ASP A 652 7.66 -28.17 -21.73
CA ASP A 652 7.75 -27.80 -23.15
C ASP A 652 6.57 -28.36 -23.96
N GLY A 653 6.55 -28.14 -25.27
CA GLY A 653 5.50 -28.66 -26.16
C GLY A 653 5.44 -30.21 -26.22
N PRO A 654 6.56 -30.92 -26.41
CA PRO A 654 6.57 -32.39 -26.43
C PRO A 654 6.09 -33.04 -25.12
N SER A 655 6.51 -32.52 -23.97
CA SER A 655 6.06 -32.99 -22.65
C SER A 655 4.56 -32.76 -22.45
N PHE A 656 4.02 -31.61 -22.88
CA PHE A 656 2.58 -31.39 -22.93
C PHE A 656 1.87 -32.47 -23.75
N ALA A 657 2.31 -32.70 -24.99
CA ALA A 657 1.65 -33.62 -25.91
C ALA A 657 1.64 -35.06 -25.35
N LYS A 658 2.76 -35.48 -24.76
CA LYS A 658 2.88 -36.77 -24.09
C LYS A 658 1.95 -36.87 -22.88
N LEU A 659 2.05 -35.92 -21.93
CA LEU A 659 1.26 -35.94 -20.70
C LEU A 659 -0.25 -35.90 -20.97
N ALA A 660 -0.69 -35.05 -21.90
CA ALA A 660 -2.10 -34.94 -22.27
C ALA A 660 -2.62 -36.23 -22.91
N SER A 661 -1.84 -36.85 -23.79
CA SER A 661 -2.24 -38.09 -24.48
C SER A 661 -2.26 -39.29 -23.53
N ASP A 662 -1.21 -39.46 -22.72
CA ASP A 662 -1.07 -40.56 -21.77
C ASP A 662 -2.21 -40.53 -20.73
N GLU A 663 -2.46 -39.35 -20.15
CA GLU A 663 -3.49 -39.19 -19.13
C GLU A 663 -4.90 -39.37 -19.70
N HIS A 664 -5.17 -38.82 -20.89
CA HIS A 664 -6.45 -39.02 -21.55
C HIS A 664 -6.70 -40.50 -21.90
N ALA A 665 -5.66 -41.20 -22.38
CA ALA A 665 -5.75 -42.63 -22.69
C ALA A 665 -6.02 -43.47 -21.43
N ALA A 666 -5.38 -43.14 -20.29
CA ALA A 666 -5.65 -43.78 -19.02
C ALA A 666 -7.11 -43.54 -18.57
N LEU A 667 -7.55 -42.29 -18.58
CA LEU A 667 -8.92 -41.92 -18.20
C LEU A 667 -9.99 -42.49 -19.13
N ALA A 668 -9.69 -42.73 -20.41
CA ALA A 668 -10.64 -43.34 -21.34
C ALA A 668 -11.02 -44.79 -20.93
N GLN A 669 -10.16 -45.49 -20.18
CA GLN A 669 -10.44 -46.88 -19.77
C GLN A 669 -11.49 -46.99 -18.66
N HIS A 670 -11.53 -46.04 -17.73
CA HIS A 670 -12.38 -46.10 -16.53
C HIS A 670 -13.22 -44.85 -16.28
N GLY A 671 -13.09 -43.82 -17.13
CA GLY A 671 -13.71 -42.51 -16.96
C GLY A 671 -13.02 -41.67 -15.89
N GLY A 672 -13.18 -40.35 -15.96
CA GLY A 672 -12.67 -39.43 -14.93
C GLY A 672 -12.56 -37.99 -15.38
N SER A 673 -11.65 -37.24 -14.75
CA SER A 673 -11.48 -35.80 -14.97
C SER A 673 -10.02 -35.47 -15.25
N LEU A 674 -9.77 -34.97 -16.45
CA LEU A 674 -8.47 -34.48 -16.88
C LEU A 674 -8.33 -33.03 -16.40
N ARG A 675 -7.30 -32.77 -15.57
CA ARG A 675 -7.10 -31.47 -14.92
C ARG A 675 -5.91 -30.74 -15.52
N PHE A 676 -6.06 -29.44 -15.74
CA PHE A 676 -5.02 -28.56 -16.28
C PHE A 676 -4.82 -27.38 -15.33
N LYS A 677 -3.58 -27.13 -14.90
CA LYS A 677 -3.23 -25.86 -14.26
C LYS A 677 -2.73 -24.92 -15.35
N VAL A 678 -3.37 -23.78 -15.51
CA VAL A 678 -3.15 -22.90 -16.66
C VAL A 678 -3.00 -21.46 -16.19
N GLN A 679 -1.95 -20.78 -16.63
CA GLN A 679 -1.83 -19.33 -16.51
C GLN A 679 -2.75 -18.67 -17.53
N THR A 680 -3.80 -18.01 -17.04
CA THR A 680 -4.69 -17.16 -17.82
C THR A 680 -4.21 -15.70 -17.74
N PRO A 681 -4.88 -14.75 -18.41
CA PRO A 681 -4.68 -13.31 -18.18
C PRO A 681 -4.89 -12.84 -16.73
N ASP A 682 -5.50 -13.65 -15.88
CA ASP A 682 -5.73 -13.36 -14.47
C ASP A 682 -4.41 -13.47 -13.66
N PRO A 683 -4.28 -12.77 -12.51
CA PRO A 683 -3.03 -12.75 -11.74
C PRO A 683 -2.63 -14.11 -11.15
N ALA A 684 -3.55 -15.07 -11.02
CA ALA A 684 -3.27 -16.41 -10.49
C ALA A 684 -3.59 -17.51 -11.52
N PRO A 685 -2.75 -18.57 -11.65
CA PRO A 685 -3.08 -19.74 -12.47
C PRO A 685 -4.39 -20.39 -12.00
N ARG A 686 -5.19 -20.84 -12.96
CA ARG A 686 -6.49 -21.46 -12.73
C ARG A 686 -6.47 -22.94 -13.09
N GLU A 687 -7.31 -23.71 -12.41
CA GLU A 687 -7.55 -25.11 -12.75
C GLU A 687 -8.71 -25.23 -13.73
N PHE A 688 -8.49 -25.95 -14.83
CA PHE A 688 -9.49 -26.30 -15.82
C PHE A 688 -9.69 -27.81 -15.82
N VAL A 689 -10.94 -28.25 -16.02
CA VAL A 689 -11.30 -29.66 -15.92
C VAL A 689 -12.07 -30.10 -17.16
N SER A 690 -11.63 -31.18 -17.79
CA SER A 690 -12.34 -31.86 -18.86
C SER A 690 -12.82 -33.23 -18.38
N LYS A 691 -14.09 -33.57 -18.64
CA LYS A 691 -14.60 -34.91 -18.31
C LYS A 691 -14.27 -35.88 -19.45
N VAL A 692 -13.65 -37.00 -19.12
CA VAL A 692 -13.37 -38.10 -20.04
C VAL A 692 -14.31 -39.25 -19.72
N ALA A 693 -15.13 -39.65 -20.68
CA ALA A 693 -16.04 -40.79 -20.52
C ALA A 693 -15.29 -42.12 -20.69
N ALA A 694 -15.68 -43.12 -19.92
CA ALA A 694 -15.17 -44.47 -20.11
C ALA A 694 -15.66 -45.04 -21.45
N THR A 695 -14.76 -45.56 -22.27
CA THR A 695 -15.16 -46.40 -23.41
C THR A 695 -15.74 -47.71 -22.90
N VAL A 696 -17.05 -47.90 -23.06
CA VAL A 696 -17.73 -49.18 -22.82
C VAL A 696 -17.35 -50.13 -23.96
N PRO A 697 -16.84 -51.36 -23.70
CA PRO A 697 -16.63 -52.33 -24.76
C PRO A 697 -17.99 -52.69 -25.38
N GLU A 698 -18.12 -52.53 -26.70
CA GLU A 698 -19.27 -53.06 -27.43
C GLU A 698 -19.32 -54.58 -27.24
N THR A 699 -20.30 -55.07 -26.49
CA THR A 699 -20.68 -56.49 -26.52
C THR A 699 -21.29 -56.77 -27.90
N HIS A 700 -20.56 -57.47 -28.75
CA HIS A 700 -21.09 -58.08 -29.96
C HIS A 700 -22.21 -59.07 -29.60
N GLU A 701 -23.46 -58.62 -29.58
CA GLU A 701 -24.61 -59.54 -29.68
C GLU A 701 -24.77 -59.97 -31.14
N GLY A 702 -24.42 -61.23 -31.37
CA GLY A 702 -24.50 -61.89 -32.66
C GLY A 702 -25.92 -61.92 -33.23
N SER A 703 -26.01 -61.66 -34.53
CA SER A 703 -27.20 -61.80 -35.33
C SER A 703 -27.73 -63.24 -35.33
N GLY A 704 -28.76 -63.52 -34.53
CA GLY A 704 -29.54 -64.75 -34.57
C GLY A 704 -30.93 -64.53 -35.18
N LYS A 705 -31.07 -64.77 -36.49
CA LYS A 705 -32.37 -64.89 -37.18
C LYS A 705 -33.13 -66.13 -36.65
N ARG A 706 -34.42 -66.00 -36.29
CA ARG A 706 -35.58 -66.81 -36.77
C ARG A 706 -36.92 -66.52 -36.02
N PRO A 707 -38.10 -66.95 -36.52
CA PRO A 707 -39.17 -66.01 -36.89
C PRO A 707 -40.56 -66.24 -36.23
N GLY A 708 -41.44 -65.22 -36.33
CA GLY A 708 -42.84 -65.38 -36.74
C GLY A 708 -43.97 -65.64 -35.70
N LYS A 709 -44.75 -64.57 -35.44
CA LYS A 709 -46.25 -64.47 -35.30
C LYS A 709 -46.98 -65.21 -34.14
N PRO A 710 -48.26 -64.88 -33.83
CA PRO A 710 -48.91 -63.56 -33.63
C PRO A 710 -49.92 -63.50 -32.44
N GLY A 711 -50.43 -62.30 -32.11
CA GLY A 711 -51.71 -62.09 -31.40
C GLY A 711 -51.55 -61.46 -30.01
N ASN A 712 -52.48 -60.71 -29.43
CA ASN A 712 -53.74 -60.10 -29.86
C ASN A 712 -54.11 -59.11 -28.73
N SER A 713 -54.92 -58.11 -29.07
CA SER A 713 -55.82 -57.35 -28.18
C SER A 713 -55.29 -56.36 -27.12
N LYS A 714 -55.66 -55.08 -27.38
CA LYS A 714 -56.52 -54.19 -26.58
C LYS A 714 -56.04 -53.62 -25.23
N SER A 715 -55.88 -52.28 -25.26
CA SER A 715 -56.52 -51.25 -24.43
C SER A 715 -56.65 -51.46 -22.92
N GLY A 716 -56.21 -50.46 -22.14
CA GLY A 716 -56.74 -50.25 -20.80
C GLY A 716 -55.88 -49.34 -19.93
N THR A 717 -56.25 -48.06 -19.91
CA THR A 717 -55.87 -47.04 -18.93
C THR A 717 -56.02 -47.49 -17.47
N GLY A 718 -55.16 -46.99 -16.56
CA GLY A 718 -55.47 -47.02 -15.12
C GLY A 718 -54.28 -46.76 -14.19
N ASN A 719 -53.97 -45.49 -13.95
CA ASN A 719 -53.30 -45.05 -12.71
C ASN A 719 -54.17 -45.42 -11.51
N VAL A 720 -53.66 -46.17 -10.52
CA VAL A 720 -54.00 -45.98 -9.10
C VAL A 720 -52.83 -46.40 -8.21
N ASN A 721 -52.58 -45.55 -7.21
CA ASN A 721 -51.58 -45.61 -6.15
C ASN A 721 -51.63 -46.87 -5.27
N VAL A 722 -50.42 -47.21 -4.82
CA VAL A 722 -50.07 -48.21 -3.82
C VAL A 722 -50.27 -47.62 -2.42
N TRP A 723 -51.41 -47.89 -1.80
CA TRP A 723 -51.60 -47.91 -0.34
C TRP A 723 -52.60 -49.03 -0.03
N ASP A 724 -52.36 -49.73 1.08
CA ASP A 724 -53.02 -50.93 1.60
C ASP A 724 -52.57 -52.27 1.00
N LYS A 725 -51.73 -52.98 1.78
CA LYS A 725 -52.18 -54.21 2.45
C LYS A 725 -51.15 -54.84 3.42
N PHE A 726 -51.59 -54.90 4.67
CA PHE A 726 -51.38 -55.93 5.69
C PHE A 726 -50.13 -55.92 6.60
N GLU A 727 -50.36 -55.31 7.77
CA GLU A 727 -49.93 -55.78 9.08
C GLU A 727 -50.16 -57.29 9.31
N ARG A 728 -49.25 -57.92 10.07
CA ARG A 728 -49.57 -58.79 11.22
C ARG A 728 -48.31 -59.17 12.01
N SER A 729 -48.04 -58.43 13.09
CA SER A 729 -47.36 -58.89 14.32
C SER A 729 -48.31 -59.86 15.08
N PRO A 730 -47.92 -60.70 16.08
CA PRO A 730 -47.27 -60.24 17.33
C PRO A 730 -46.41 -61.24 18.14
N LYS A 731 -45.51 -60.70 18.98
CA LYS A 731 -45.25 -60.97 20.42
C LYS A 731 -43.79 -60.60 20.74
N ALA A 732 -43.45 -59.62 21.58
CA ALA A 732 -43.80 -59.27 22.97
C ALA A 732 -42.70 -59.71 23.97
N SER A 733 -41.92 -58.72 24.46
CA SER A 733 -41.26 -58.61 25.77
C SER A 733 -40.48 -57.27 25.75
N ARG A 734 -40.96 -56.19 26.39
CA ARG A 734 -40.59 -55.71 27.76
C ARG A 734 -39.09 -55.74 28.03
N ASP A 735 -38.43 -54.77 28.66
CA ASP A 735 -38.62 -53.37 29.06
C ASP A 735 -37.23 -53.05 29.67
N ASP A 736 -36.53 -52.00 29.24
CA ASP A 736 -35.55 -51.29 30.09
C ASP A 736 -35.23 -49.90 29.52
N PRO A 737 -35.64 -48.82 30.17
CA PRO A 737 -35.13 -47.48 29.89
C PRO A 737 -34.22 -47.04 31.05
N ASN A 738 -32.93 -47.38 30.97
CA ASN A 738 -31.83 -46.65 31.64
C ASN A 738 -30.43 -47.08 31.15
N GLN A 739 -30.20 -47.10 29.83
CA GLN A 739 -28.86 -46.97 29.24
C GLN A 739 -28.89 -46.04 28.04
#